data_AF-A0A3M7M825-F1
#
_entry.id   AF-A0A3M7M825-F1
#
_cell.length_a   1.000
_cell.length_b   1.000
_cell.length_c   1.000
_cell.angle_alpha   90.00
_cell.angle_beta   90.00
_cell.angle_gamma   90.00
#
_symmetry.space_group_name_H-M   'P 1'
#
loop_
_entity.id
_entity.type
_entity.pdbx_description
1 polymer ?
#
loop_
_entity_poly.entity_id
_entity_poly.type
_entity_poly.pdbx_seq_one_letter_code
_entity_poly.pdbx_strand_id
1 'polypeptide(L)'
;MLQLAQLPWSKNPRIAQAYHTSSGHLSNGVPRIDQHGHQASLPCHLAGNIKWTAETLWFGEIIMRDEYKNKVGKKKTYPLYRPDLVPVNPWNQDDAISAKNNRRLPLPRNIMSIVRLLPTPLTPAVSPSPPPPPTPPPAPPPPLPARPRNAYPFDFWPDTPWDADPEGDASLGEPLKHIKEDAATRRLWRNTRPMMWPDQNEDDWENRRYLGAGTFGFAGLWCQQDETDTIIKQMVVKESRPRKDTWRDPLMWRGQLPREIKMHQLVDRSRTAAGEGTDHNTLIEHQGYRLMMNQQRYRIFLNYYEGSDLSKALIKHFRTTYNWYHKSLPGHRKWVSNRSEGSESSSNDSEDGEESSSDETENSEESNSSGLEWDAKYYCFRKAPTGGGQAELPELLPQGVIWKITSSLVKACQILHYGQVSQNGVQDTTPGWNPIKHNDIKLNNIFVHPAMKEDEYPTFVLSDLGESFTDLDTNAGGITDNPLQYTFDDIDTRYPPVSDKIVLIFNQDRTNTSGRVMYDLLANGTFHCAAPRRFLPPNKTIACSGSNNSPRNLARRILGGHFLPAEEFPTFLRYPDELKNLTASCLTWESAHRPSLLEMRRVIDAYLTSHPDIANDRSLGPMRVRQERKFRIGKPFGQWKRREKRQERA
;
A
#
# COMPACT_ATOMS: atom_id res chain seq x y z
N MET A 1 25.15 -58.01 6.49
CA MET A 1 26.52 -57.83 6.99
C MET A 1 27.46 -57.90 5.80
N LEU A 2 28.05 -56.78 5.36
CA LEU A 2 29.32 -56.74 4.61
C LEU A 2 29.66 -55.30 4.18
N GLN A 3 30.85 -54.90 4.62
CA GLN A 3 31.86 -54.01 4.01
C GLN A 3 31.54 -52.57 3.55
N LEU A 4 32.21 -51.69 4.30
CA LEU A 4 32.79 -50.39 3.93
C LEU A 4 33.39 -50.33 2.52
N ALA A 5 33.14 -49.22 1.83
CA ALA A 5 34.03 -48.64 0.84
C ALA A 5 34.32 -47.18 1.20
N GLN A 6 35.54 -46.93 1.65
CA GLN A 6 36.15 -45.59 1.67
C GLN A 6 36.48 -45.20 0.22
N LEU A 7 36.27 -43.93 -0.15
CA LEU A 7 36.90 -43.33 -1.33
C LEU A 7 37.60 -42.02 -0.95
N PRO A 8 38.78 -41.74 -1.55
CA PRO A 8 39.73 -40.76 -1.06
C PRO A 8 39.54 -39.38 -1.67
N TRP A 9 39.78 -38.35 -0.86
CA TRP A 9 40.13 -37.02 -1.34
C TRP A 9 41.61 -37.00 -1.75
N SER A 10 41.91 -36.83 -3.04
CA SER A 10 42.98 -35.94 -3.53
C SER A 10 43.12 -36.03 -5.05
N LYS A 11 43.55 -34.89 -5.62
CA LYS A 11 44.03 -34.65 -7.01
C LYS A 11 42.98 -34.24 -8.03
N ASN A 12 42.73 -32.92 -8.07
CA ASN A 12 42.70 -32.22 -9.36
C ASN A 12 43.14 -30.73 -9.19
N PRO A 13 44.33 -30.33 -9.67
CA PRO A 13 44.82 -28.96 -9.54
C PRO A 13 44.50 -28.16 -10.81
N ARG A 14 43.28 -27.63 -10.93
CA ARG A 14 42.92 -26.67 -12.01
C ARG A 14 41.82 -25.70 -11.61
N ILE A 15 42.01 -24.93 -10.52
CA ILE A 15 41.28 -23.67 -10.28
C ILE A 15 42.23 -22.70 -9.57
N ALA A 16 43.22 -22.19 -10.31
CA ALA A 16 44.09 -21.10 -9.87
C ALA A 16 44.63 -20.37 -11.10
N GLN A 17 43.74 -19.83 -11.95
CA GLN A 17 44.08 -18.91 -13.05
C GLN A 17 42.79 -18.37 -13.67
N ALA A 18 42.14 -17.41 -13.02
CA ALA A 18 41.07 -16.63 -13.65
C ALA A 18 40.78 -15.31 -12.92
N TYR A 19 41.76 -14.64 -12.31
CA TYR A 19 41.60 -13.23 -11.87
C TYR A 19 42.97 -12.55 -11.81
N HIS A 20 43.50 -12.16 -12.97
CA HIS A 20 44.52 -11.11 -13.10
C HIS A 20 44.64 -10.71 -14.56
N THR A 21 44.00 -9.61 -14.96
CA THR A 21 44.45 -8.67 -16.01
C THR A 21 43.48 -7.50 -16.12
N SER A 22 43.79 -6.37 -15.50
CA SER A 22 43.60 -5.02 -16.07
C SER A 22 44.31 -3.98 -15.19
N SER A 23 45.62 -3.84 -15.38
CA SER A 23 46.41 -2.69 -14.94
C SER A 23 46.34 -1.60 -16.01
N GLY A 24 45.82 -0.43 -15.65
CA GLY A 24 45.77 0.75 -16.51
C GLY A 24 46.04 2.03 -15.70
N HIS A 25 47.24 2.58 -15.91
CA HIS A 25 47.74 3.94 -15.63
C HIS A 25 47.45 4.64 -14.29
N LEU A 26 48.49 4.70 -13.46
CA LEU A 26 48.69 5.70 -12.41
C LEU A 26 49.54 6.85 -12.97
N SER A 27 49.01 8.08 -12.93
CA SER A 27 49.77 9.32 -12.99
C SER A 27 50.03 9.84 -11.58
N ASN A 28 51.28 10.23 -11.33
CA ASN A 28 51.82 10.68 -10.06
C ASN A 28 51.07 11.88 -9.44
N GLY A 29 50.73 11.76 -8.15
CA GLY A 29 50.24 12.84 -7.31
C GLY A 29 50.54 12.57 -5.83
N VAL A 30 51.23 13.51 -5.20
CA VAL A 30 51.78 13.52 -3.83
C VAL A 30 50.70 13.27 -2.75
N PRO A 31 50.97 12.52 -1.65
CA PRO A 31 49.97 12.27 -0.61
C PRO A 31 49.81 13.49 0.33
N ARG A 32 48.57 13.96 0.44
CA ARG A 32 48.12 14.88 1.48
C ARG A 32 47.60 14.06 2.66
N ILE A 33 48.17 14.29 3.84
CA ILE A 33 47.73 13.71 5.11
C ILE A 33 46.42 14.39 5.49
N ASP A 34 45.33 13.62 5.63
CA ASP A 34 44.12 14.08 6.33
C ASP A 34 43.74 13.08 7.43
N GLN A 35 43.57 13.66 8.62
CA GLN A 35 43.21 13.06 9.89
C GLN A 35 41.68 13.05 10.01
N HIS A 36 40.99 11.93 9.80
CA HIS A 36 39.61 11.75 10.29
C HIS A 36 39.32 10.27 10.60
N GLY A 37 38.55 10.06 11.68
CA GLY A 37 38.50 8.84 12.48
C GLY A 37 38.03 7.57 11.76
N HIS A 38 38.64 6.45 12.17
CA HIS A 38 38.27 5.11 11.75
C HIS A 38 36.83 4.75 12.17
N GLN A 39 35.96 4.57 11.17
CA GLN A 39 34.75 3.76 11.29
C GLN A 39 35.15 2.28 11.19
N ALA A 40 34.69 1.47 12.15
CA ALA A 40 34.85 0.01 12.11
C ALA A 40 34.09 -0.56 10.90
N SER A 41 34.81 -1.23 10.00
CA SER A 41 34.21 -2.02 8.92
C SER A 41 33.31 -3.11 9.51
N LEU A 42 32.11 -3.29 8.95
CA LEU A 42 31.28 -4.48 9.19
C LEU A 42 32.14 -5.74 9.05
N PRO A 43 32.01 -6.74 9.93
CA PRO A 43 32.86 -7.93 9.90
C PRO A 43 32.65 -8.67 8.58
N CYS A 44 33.63 -8.60 7.70
CA CYS A 44 33.71 -9.48 6.54
C CYS A 44 33.93 -10.91 7.02
N HIS A 45 33.24 -11.87 6.40
CA HIS A 45 33.43 -13.29 6.69
C HIS A 45 34.90 -13.66 6.45
N LEU A 46 35.67 -13.90 7.52
CA LEU A 46 36.96 -14.58 7.39
C LEU A 46 36.70 -15.96 6.79
N ALA A 47 37.51 -16.37 5.81
CA ALA A 47 37.33 -17.63 5.08
C ALA A 47 37.21 -18.85 6.02
N GLY A 48 37.88 -18.81 7.19
CA GLY A 48 37.76 -19.84 8.22
C GLY A 48 36.37 -19.96 8.85
N ASN A 49 35.62 -18.86 8.98
CA ASN A 49 34.31 -18.84 9.61
C ASN A 49 33.19 -19.35 8.68
N ILE A 50 33.39 -19.25 7.36
CA ILE A 50 32.47 -19.81 6.36
C ILE A 50 32.45 -21.33 6.46
N LYS A 51 33.62 -21.96 6.59
CA LYS A 51 33.76 -23.41 6.76
C LYS A 51 32.94 -23.88 7.98
N TRP A 52 33.15 -23.26 9.13
CA TRP A 52 32.49 -23.67 10.36
C TRP A 52 30.99 -23.42 10.32
N THR A 53 30.54 -22.32 9.73
CA THR A 53 29.12 -22.06 9.51
C THR A 53 28.48 -23.16 8.66
N ALA A 54 29.14 -23.58 7.57
CA ALA A 54 28.66 -24.68 6.74
C ALA A 54 28.61 -26.01 7.52
N GLU A 55 29.62 -26.31 8.34
CA GLU A 55 29.61 -27.50 9.19
C GLU A 55 28.50 -27.45 10.24
N THR A 56 28.30 -26.32 10.93
CA THR A 56 27.22 -26.13 11.91
C THR A 56 25.85 -26.34 11.28
N LEU A 57 25.61 -25.81 10.07
CA LEU A 57 24.39 -26.03 9.30
C LEU A 57 24.20 -27.50 8.91
N TRP A 58 25.29 -28.16 8.49
CA TRP A 58 25.26 -29.55 8.05
C TRP A 58 24.99 -30.53 9.19
N PHE A 59 25.50 -30.22 10.38
CA PHE A 59 25.38 -31.06 11.56
C PHE A 59 24.22 -30.70 12.49
N GLY A 60 23.65 -29.51 12.33
CA GLY A 60 22.52 -29.01 13.11
C GLY A 60 21.20 -29.71 12.79
N GLU A 61 20.14 -28.94 12.61
CA GLU A 61 18.80 -29.49 12.51
C GLU A 61 18.55 -30.25 11.19
N ILE A 62 17.75 -31.32 11.28
CA ILE A 62 17.50 -32.24 10.17
C ILE A 62 16.87 -31.55 8.95
N ILE A 63 15.95 -30.62 9.18
CA ILE A 63 15.24 -29.87 8.13
C ILE A 63 16.24 -29.04 7.30
N MET A 64 17.19 -28.38 7.96
CA MET A 64 18.22 -27.55 7.32
C MET A 64 19.19 -28.40 6.49
N ARG A 65 19.63 -29.52 7.06
CA ARG A 65 20.51 -30.48 6.39
C ARG A 65 19.86 -31.07 5.13
N ASP A 66 18.61 -31.48 5.24
CA ASP A 66 17.88 -32.11 4.13
C ASP A 66 17.63 -31.09 3.01
N GLU A 67 17.36 -29.84 3.36
CA GLU A 67 17.28 -28.74 2.38
C GLU A 67 18.62 -28.49 1.66
N TYR A 68 19.75 -28.49 2.37
CA TYR A 68 21.08 -28.34 1.74
C TYR A 68 21.45 -29.53 0.86
N LYS A 69 21.20 -30.77 1.31
CA LYS A 69 21.39 -31.99 0.49
C LYS A 69 20.61 -31.91 -0.81
N ASN A 70 19.38 -31.42 -0.76
CA ASN A 70 18.53 -31.25 -1.95
C ASN A 70 19.05 -30.19 -2.94
N LYS A 71 20.05 -29.38 -2.58
CA LYS A 71 20.67 -28.34 -3.42
C LYS A 71 22.04 -28.74 -3.99
N VAL A 72 22.75 -29.69 -3.37
CA VAL A 72 24.06 -30.16 -3.85
C VAL A 72 23.93 -30.69 -5.29
N GLY A 73 24.72 -30.12 -6.21
CA GLY A 73 24.76 -30.52 -7.63
C GLY A 73 23.77 -29.81 -8.55
N LYS A 74 22.87 -28.93 -8.05
CA LYS A 74 21.95 -28.15 -8.89
C LYS A 74 22.63 -26.86 -9.38
N LYS A 75 22.97 -26.79 -10.67
CA LYS A 75 23.71 -25.68 -11.32
C LYS A 75 22.92 -24.38 -11.58
N LYS A 76 21.62 -24.30 -11.27
CA LYS A 76 20.81 -23.11 -11.56
C LYS A 76 20.54 -22.27 -10.31
N THR A 77 20.92 -21.00 -10.43
CA THR A 77 20.62 -19.83 -9.60
C THR A 77 19.24 -19.91 -8.95
N TYR A 78 19.23 -20.18 -7.64
CA TYR A 78 18.11 -19.78 -6.79
C TYR A 78 18.18 -18.25 -6.62
N PRO A 79 17.06 -17.52 -6.71
CA PRO A 79 17.06 -16.09 -6.43
C PRO A 79 17.64 -15.85 -5.02
N LEU A 80 18.55 -14.88 -4.95
CA LEU A 80 19.46 -14.58 -3.84
C LEU A 80 18.80 -13.96 -2.60
N TYR A 81 17.48 -14.14 -2.41
CA TYR A 81 16.76 -13.63 -1.24
C TYR A 81 15.94 -14.74 -0.59
N ARG A 82 16.64 -15.53 0.24
CA ARG A 82 16.10 -16.07 1.48
C ARG A 82 16.85 -15.38 2.61
N PRO A 83 16.35 -15.32 3.86
CA PRO A 83 17.22 -14.96 4.98
C PRO A 83 18.44 -15.85 4.87
N ASP A 84 19.62 -15.23 4.79
CA ASP A 84 20.86 -15.99 4.74
C ASP A 84 20.82 -16.89 5.97
N LEU A 85 20.68 -18.21 5.75
CA LEU A 85 20.67 -19.19 6.85
C LEU A 85 22.04 -19.20 7.54
N VAL A 86 23.02 -18.54 6.91
CA VAL A 86 24.26 -18.07 7.51
C VAL A 86 23.91 -16.90 8.44
N PRO A 87 23.98 -17.07 9.77
CA PRO A 87 23.82 -15.95 10.69
C PRO A 87 24.80 -14.83 10.34
N VAL A 88 24.35 -13.58 10.52
CA VAL A 88 25.17 -12.36 10.32
C VAL A 88 26.52 -12.46 11.04
N ASN A 89 26.54 -13.14 12.19
CA ASN A 89 27.76 -13.57 12.85
C ASN A 89 28.02 -15.04 12.53
N PRO A 90 29.07 -15.36 11.75
CA PRO A 90 29.34 -16.74 11.36
C PRO A 90 29.72 -17.57 12.59
N TRP A 91 29.24 -18.80 12.62
CA TRP A 91 29.56 -19.77 13.68
C TRP A 91 31.04 -20.14 13.64
N ASN A 92 31.61 -20.42 14.81
CA ASN A 92 33.00 -20.87 14.93
C ASN A 92 33.08 -22.41 15.02
N GLN A 93 34.30 -22.91 15.24
CA GLN A 93 34.55 -24.34 15.38
C GLN A 93 33.78 -24.99 16.55
N ASP A 94 33.65 -24.33 17.69
CA ASP A 94 32.94 -24.85 18.87
C ASP A 94 31.44 -25.01 18.60
N ASP A 95 30.87 -24.07 17.86
CA ASP A 95 29.48 -24.11 17.42
C ASP A 95 29.23 -25.31 16.49
N ALA A 96 30.17 -25.59 15.58
CA ALA A 96 30.12 -26.75 14.69
C ALA A 96 30.24 -28.08 15.47
N ILE A 97 31.14 -28.14 16.45
CA ILE A 97 31.29 -29.29 17.35
C ILE A 97 30.01 -29.50 18.17
N SER A 98 29.43 -28.42 18.71
CA SER A 98 28.17 -28.47 19.46
C SER A 98 27.02 -28.97 18.59
N ALA A 99 26.87 -28.45 17.37
CA ALA A 99 25.86 -28.94 16.43
C ALA A 99 26.06 -30.42 16.09
N LYS A 100 27.31 -30.84 15.89
CA LYS A 100 27.66 -32.25 15.63
C LYS A 100 27.28 -33.18 16.76
N ASN A 101 27.52 -32.76 18.00
CA ASN A 101 27.23 -33.57 19.18
C ASN A 101 25.73 -33.57 19.51
N ASN A 102 25.05 -32.43 19.36
CA ASN A 102 23.70 -32.23 19.86
C ASN A 102 22.60 -32.31 18.79
N ARG A 103 22.97 -32.37 17.49
CA ARG A 103 22.04 -32.37 16.35
C ARG A 103 21.04 -31.20 16.36
N ARG A 104 21.49 -30.04 16.87
CA ARG A 104 20.74 -28.79 16.97
C ARG A 104 21.64 -27.61 16.67
N LEU A 105 21.08 -26.52 16.16
CA LEU A 105 21.85 -25.30 15.93
C LEU A 105 22.17 -24.61 17.27
N PRO A 106 23.41 -24.14 17.48
CA PRO A 106 23.77 -23.37 18.66
C PRO A 106 23.11 -21.99 18.63
N LEU A 107 22.75 -21.48 19.80
CA LEU A 107 22.15 -20.16 19.95
C LEU A 107 23.06 -19.07 19.37
N PRO A 108 22.53 -18.05 18.68
CA PRO A 108 23.32 -16.93 18.18
C PRO A 108 24.08 -16.23 19.32
N ARG A 109 25.39 -16.03 19.17
CA ARG A 109 26.28 -15.45 20.20
C ARG A 109 25.87 -14.05 20.67
N ASN A 110 25.11 -13.29 19.87
CA ASN A 110 24.61 -11.97 20.25
C ASN A 110 23.55 -12.00 21.36
N ILE A 111 22.90 -13.14 21.62
CA ILE A 111 21.86 -13.25 22.66
C ILE A 111 22.48 -13.42 24.05
N MET A 112 23.66 -14.07 24.14
CA MET A 112 24.32 -14.36 25.42
C MET A 112 24.94 -13.13 26.10
N SER A 113 25.22 -12.06 25.35
CA SER A 113 25.80 -10.83 25.91
C SER A 113 24.77 -9.96 26.67
N ILE A 114 23.47 -10.14 26.39
CA ILE A 114 22.39 -9.37 27.02
C ILE A 114 21.92 -10.03 28.34
N VAL A 115 22.01 -11.37 28.45
CA VAL A 115 21.50 -12.12 29.61
C VAL A 115 22.44 -12.04 30.83
N ARG A 116 23.68 -11.53 30.68
CA ARG A 116 24.68 -11.47 31.78
C ARG A 116 24.64 -10.22 32.67
N LEU A 117 23.66 -9.33 32.52
CA LEU A 117 23.55 -8.07 33.29
C LEU A 117 22.36 -8.01 34.27
N LEU A 118 21.91 -9.15 34.81
CA LEU A 118 20.95 -9.15 35.92
C LEU A 118 21.70 -9.25 37.27
N PRO A 119 21.53 -8.30 38.19
CA PRO A 119 22.09 -8.38 39.53
C PRO A 119 21.48 -9.54 40.33
N THR A 120 22.32 -10.30 41.01
CA THR A 120 21.90 -11.29 42.02
C THR A 120 21.13 -10.58 43.15
N PRO A 121 19.94 -11.04 43.57
CA PRO A 121 19.26 -10.44 44.71
C PRO A 121 20.04 -10.71 46.01
N LEU A 122 20.29 -9.66 46.78
CA LEU A 122 20.83 -9.74 48.14
C LEU A 122 19.75 -10.32 49.08
N THR A 123 20.16 -11.29 49.87
CA THR A 123 19.41 -11.88 50.98
C THR A 123 19.23 -10.85 52.12
N PRO A 124 18.00 -10.52 52.55
CA PRO A 124 17.80 -9.73 53.75
C PRO A 124 17.84 -10.59 55.01
N ALA A 125 18.39 -9.99 56.07
CA ALA A 125 18.52 -10.57 57.41
C ALA A 125 17.17 -10.76 58.11
N VAL A 126 17.11 -11.83 58.90
CA VAL A 126 15.95 -12.29 59.67
C VAL A 126 15.68 -11.35 60.85
N SER A 127 14.48 -10.79 60.90
CA SER A 127 13.86 -10.19 62.10
C SER A 127 12.57 -10.96 62.46
N PRO A 128 12.19 -11.03 63.74
CA PRO A 128 11.14 -11.91 64.26
C PRO A 128 9.72 -11.48 63.84
N SER A 129 8.88 -12.50 63.59
CA SER A 129 7.59 -12.45 62.92
C SER A 129 6.44 -11.81 63.71
N PRO A 130 5.62 -10.92 63.09
CA PRO A 130 4.25 -10.64 63.52
C PRO A 130 3.27 -11.73 63.04
N PRO A 131 2.03 -11.79 63.60
CA PRO A 131 1.05 -12.84 63.32
C PRO A 131 0.62 -12.90 61.84
N PRO A 132 0.21 -14.07 61.34
CA PRO A 132 0.01 -14.31 59.92
C PRO A 132 -1.17 -13.49 59.36
N PRO A 133 -0.96 -12.71 58.29
CA PRO A 133 -2.05 -12.09 57.56
C PRO A 133 -2.90 -13.16 56.82
N PRO A 134 -4.17 -12.85 56.51
CA PRO A 134 -5.03 -13.73 55.74
C PRO A 134 -4.37 -14.12 54.42
N THR A 135 -4.47 -15.40 54.07
CA THR A 135 -3.89 -15.98 52.85
C THR A 135 -4.27 -15.15 51.63
N PRO A 136 -3.29 -14.51 50.95
CA PRO A 136 -3.57 -13.77 49.74
C PRO A 136 -4.15 -14.72 48.68
N PRO A 137 -5.04 -14.22 47.80
CA PRO A 137 -5.53 -15.01 46.69
C PRO A 137 -4.34 -15.58 45.89
N PRO A 138 -4.44 -16.82 45.40
CA PRO A 138 -3.35 -17.45 44.65
C PRO A 138 -2.90 -16.50 43.54
N ALA A 139 -1.59 -16.20 43.53
CA ALA A 139 -1.01 -15.35 42.51
C ALA A 139 -1.40 -15.90 41.13
N PRO A 140 -1.81 -15.04 40.17
CA PRO A 140 -2.07 -15.50 38.82
C PRO A 140 -0.84 -16.26 38.32
N PRO A 141 -1.04 -17.40 37.60
CA PRO A 141 0.07 -18.17 37.08
C PRO A 141 1.02 -17.23 36.31
N PRO A 142 2.34 -17.38 36.48
CA PRO A 142 3.30 -16.54 35.78
C PRO A 142 2.98 -16.58 34.28
N PRO A 143 3.00 -15.43 33.58
CA PRO A 143 2.77 -15.41 32.15
C PRO A 143 3.74 -16.41 31.52
N LEU A 144 3.22 -17.26 30.63
CA LEU A 144 4.05 -18.21 29.90
C LEU A 144 5.26 -17.45 29.34
N PRO A 145 6.50 -17.94 29.57
CA PRO A 145 7.68 -17.25 29.10
C PRO A 145 7.49 -16.99 27.60
N ALA A 146 7.63 -15.73 27.20
CA ALA A 146 7.51 -15.34 25.80
C ALA A 146 8.38 -16.31 25.01
N ARG A 147 7.78 -17.04 24.05
CA ARG A 147 8.54 -17.98 23.21
C ARG A 147 9.78 -17.22 22.74
N PRO A 148 11.00 -17.77 22.90
CA PRO A 148 12.15 -17.17 22.25
C PRO A 148 11.76 -16.99 20.79
N ARG A 149 11.80 -15.75 20.28
CA ARG A 149 11.54 -15.45 18.87
C ARG A 149 12.57 -16.25 18.09
N ASN A 150 12.18 -17.47 17.75
CA ASN A 150 13.09 -18.53 17.38
C ASN A 150 13.51 -18.23 15.95
N ALA A 151 14.77 -18.52 15.65
CA ALA A 151 15.36 -18.39 14.31
C ALA A 151 14.78 -19.40 13.29
N TYR A 152 13.50 -19.75 13.42
CA TYR A 152 12.79 -20.71 12.60
C TYR A 152 11.99 -19.98 11.52
N PRO A 153 12.14 -20.32 10.23
CA PRO A 153 11.72 -19.48 9.11
C PRO A 153 10.19 -19.32 8.90
N PHE A 154 9.35 -19.80 9.83
CA PHE A 154 7.88 -19.82 9.67
C PHE A 154 7.10 -19.56 10.96
N ASP A 155 7.72 -19.08 12.04
CA ASP A 155 7.03 -18.80 13.31
C ASP A 155 6.02 -17.63 13.22
N PHE A 156 6.14 -16.83 12.16
CA PHE A 156 5.21 -15.77 11.79
C PHE A 156 3.98 -16.24 11.02
N TRP A 157 3.85 -17.53 10.69
CA TRP A 157 2.61 -18.12 10.17
C TRP A 157 1.68 -18.55 11.32
N PRO A 158 0.37 -18.73 11.06
CA PRO A 158 -0.54 -19.34 12.04
C PRO A 158 -0.04 -20.71 12.52
N ASP A 159 -0.23 -20.97 13.81
CA ASP A 159 -0.01 -22.29 14.39
C ASP A 159 -0.94 -23.34 13.74
N THR A 160 -0.47 -24.59 13.61
CA THR A 160 -1.24 -25.72 13.06
C THR A 160 -2.12 -26.39 14.14
N PRO A 161 -3.25 -27.04 13.77
CA PRO A 161 -3.73 -27.25 12.41
C PRO A 161 -4.36 -25.99 11.81
N TRP A 162 -4.11 -25.77 10.52
CA TRP A 162 -4.79 -24.73 9.76
C TRP A 162 -6.21 -25.16 9.41
N ASP A 163 -7.07 -24.18 9.16
CA ASP A 163 -8.40 -24.44 8.61
C ASP A 163 -8.29 -25.22 7.28
N ALA A 164 -9.24 -26.11 7.02
CA ALA A 164 -9.27 -26.87 5.78
C ALA A 164 -9.46 -25.93 4.59
N ASP A 165 -8.58 -26.00 3.60
CA ASP A 165 -8.74 -25.19 2.40
C ASP A 165 -10.02 -25.61 1.64
N PRO A 166 -10.79 -24.66 1.08
CA PRO A 166 -12.01 -24.99 0.35
C PRO A 166 -11.67 -25.80 -0.90
N GLU A 167 -12.44 -26.86 -1.13
CA GLU A 167 -12.35 -27.70 -2.32
C GLU A 167 -13.13 -27.08 -3.50
N GLY A 168 -12.83 -27.52 -4.72
CA GLY A 168 -13.63 -27.18 -5.90
C GLY A 168 -13.44 -25.76 -6.47
N ASP A 169 -12.42 -25.01 -6.05
CA ASP A 169 -12.09 -23.74 -6.69
C ASP A 169 -11.45 -23.95 -8.06
N ALA A 170 -12.27 -23.89 -9.11
CA ALA A 170 -11.85 -24.02 -10.50
C ALA A 170 -10.82 -22.94 -10.93
N SER A 171 -10.76 -21.79 -10.23
CA SER A 171 -9.83 -20.71 -10.54
C SER A 171 -8.44 -20.90 -9.93
N LEU A 172 -8.24 -21.89 -9.04
CA LEU A 172 -6.99 -22.05 -8.28
C LEU A 172 -5.78 -22.33 -9.19
N GLY A 173 -5.99 -23.04 -10.30
CA GLY A 173 -4.94 -23.34 -11.28
C GLY A 173 -4.55 -22.14 -12.16
N GLU A 174 -5.35 -21.08 -12.14
CA GLU A 174 -5.21 -19.97 -13.08
C GLU A 174 -4.24 -18.89 -12.57
N PRO A 175 -3.21 -18.52 -13.34
CA PRO A 175 -2.34 -17.41 -13.01
C PRO A 175 -3.10 -16.10 -12.84
N LEU A 176 -2.66 -15.26 -11.89
CA LEU A 176 -3.23 -13.92 -11.66
C LEU A 176 -3.32 -13.09 -12.95
N LYS A 177 -2.30 -13.20 -13.82
CA LYS A 177 -2.26 -12.53 -15.13
C LYS A 177 -3.44 -12.94 -16.02
N HIS A 178 -3.79 -14.22 -16.06
CA HIS A 178 -4.90 -14.71 -16.87
C HIS A 178 -6.24 -14.22 -16.33
N ILE A 179 -6.44 -14.26 -15.00
CA ILE A 179 -7.66 -13.68 -14.39
C ILE A 179 -7.78 -12.18 -14.68
N LYS A 180 -6.66 -11.46 -14.85
CA LYS A 180 -6.69 -10.04 -15.20
C LYS A 180 -7.03 -9.77 -16.66
N GLU A 181 -6.47 -10.56 -17.57
CA GLU A 181 -6.46 -10.27 -19.01
C GLU A 181 -7.48 -11.09 -19.82
N ASP A 182 -7.89 -12.26 -19.33
CA ASP A 182 -8.74 -13.20 -20.07
C ASP A 182 -10.17 -13.31 -19.48
N ALA A 183 -11.15 -13.09 -20.34
CA ALA A 183 -12.58 -13.12 -20.02
C ALA A 183 -13.06 -14.48 -19.52
N ALA A 184 -12.59 -15.57 -20.13
CA ALA A 184 -13.00 -16.91 -19.76
C ALA A 184 -12.48 -17.27 -18.36
N THR A 185 -11.24 -16.90 -18.06
CA THR A 185 -10.62 -17.07 -16.75
C THR A 185 -11.32 -16.21 -15.69
N ARG A 186 -11.71 -14.96 -16.03
CA ARG A 186 -12.56 -14.13 -15.16
C ARG A 186 -13.90 -14.81 -14.87
N ARG A 187 -14.53 -15.42 -15.87
CA ARG A 187 -15.79 -16.16 -15.72
C ARG A 187 -15.61 -17.38 -14.80
N LEU A 188 -14.51 -18.13 -14.93
CA LEU A 188 -14.20 -19.24 -14.02
C LEU A 188 -14.15 -18.77 -12.56
N TRP A 189 -13.48 -17.64 -12.31
CA TRP A 189 -13.42 -17.07 -10.97
C TRP A 189 -14.79 -16.53 -10.48
N ARG A 190 -15.58 -15.92 -11.37
CA ARG A 190 -16.96 -15.50 -11.04
C ARG A 190 -17.88 -16.66 -10.69
N ASN A 191 -17.59 -17.86 -11.15
CA ASN A 191 -18.36 -19.04 -10.76
C ASN A 191 -17.95 -19.61 -9.39
N THR A 192 -17.00 -18.99 -8.68
CA THR A 192 -16.60 -19.42 -7.34
C THR A 192 -17.50 -18.83 -6.26
N ARG A 193 -17.71 -19.61 -5.19
CA ARG A 193 -18.36 -19.14 -3.96
C ARG A 193 -17.46 -18.13 -3.23
N PRO A 194 -17.99 -17.29 -2.33
CA PRO A 194 -17.17 -16.41 -1.49
C PRO A 194 -16.10 -17.12 -0.65
N MET A 195 -16.35 -18.36 -0.19
CA MET A 195 -15.47 -19.15 0.69
C MET A 195 -15.19 -18.46 2.03
N MET A 196 -16.25 -17.95 2.68
CA MET A 196 -16.23 -17.33 4.00
C MET A 196 -15.89 -18.34 5.09
N TRP A 197 -15.38 -17.80 6.21
CA TRP A 197 -15.09 -18.56 7.42
C TRP A 197 -15.75 -17.89 8.63
N PRO A 198 -16.36 -18.66 9.56
CA PRO A 198 -16.56 -20.12 9.52
C PRO A 198 -17.43 -20.57 8.32
N ASP A 199 -17.31 -21.84 7.95
CA ASP A 199 -18.08 -22.42 6.84
C ASP A 199 -19.58 -22.21 7.10
N GLN A 200 -20.24 -21.59 6.14
CA GLN A 200 -21.68 -21.30 6.18
C GLN A 200 -22.32 -21.67 4.86
N ASN A 201 -23.66 -21.67 4.82
CA ASN A 201 -24.35 -21.86 3.55
C ASN A 201 -24.08 -20.64 2.66
N GLU A 202 -23.45 -20.89 1.51
CA GLU A 202 -23.12 -19.87 0.51
C GLU A 202 -23.83 -20.09 -0.83
N ASP A 203 -24.82 -20.99 -0.87
CA ASP A 203 -25.53 -21.33 -2.11
C ASP A 203 -26.35 -20.14 -2.65
N ASP A 204 -26.65 -19.16 -1.79
CA ASP A 204 -27.37 -17.93 -2.09
C ASP A 204 -26.46 -16.75 -2.50
N TRP A 205 -25.13 -16.94 -2.44
CA TRP A 205 -24.14 -15.94 -2.86
C TRP A 205 -23.68 -16.17 -4.29
N GLU A 206 -23.65 -15.09 -5.08
CA GLU A 206 -23.18 -15.15 -6.47
C GLU A 206 -22.24 -13.97 -6.78
N ASN A 207 -21.12 -14.23 -7.47
CA ASN A 207 -20.23 -13.17 -7.95
C ASN A 207 -20.84 -12.47 -9.16
N ARG A 208 -21.31 -11.25 -8.94
CA ARG A 208 -22.02 -10.46 -9.92
C ARG A 208 -21.10 -9.78 -10.90
N ARG A 209 -19.98 -9.22 -10.42
CA ARG A 209 -19.15 -8.35 -11.24
C ARG A 209 -17.69 -8.40 -10.83
N TYR A 210 -16.82 -8.52 -11.83
CA TYR A 210 -15.39 -8.29 -11.65
C TYR A 210 -15.15 -6.78 -11.49
N LEU A 211 -14.54 -6.36 -10.39
CA LEU A 211 -14.34 -4.93 -10.09
C LEU A 211 -12.95 -4.42 -10.54
N GLY A 212 -11.96 -5.30 -10.60
CA GLY A 212 -10.62 -4.98 -11.07
C GLY A 212 -9.54 -5.91 -10.52
N ALA A 213 -8.32 -5.77 -11.06
CA ALA A 213 -7.10 -6.40 -10.56
C ALA A 213 -6.03 -5.36 -10.25
N GLY A 214 -5.28 -5.63 -9.17
CA GLY A 214 -4.05 -4.93 -8.83
C GLY A 214 -2.83 -5.84 -9.00
N THR A 215 -1.71 -5.42 -8.42
CA THR A 215 -0.44 -6.17 -8.44
C THR A 215 -0.51 -7.49 -7.68
N PHE A 216 -1.26 -7.52 -6.58
CA PHE A 216 -1.28 -8.65 -5.64
C PHE A 216 -2.51 -9.56 -5.77
N GLY A 217 -3.52 -9.14 -6.52
CA GLY A 217 -4.82 -9.80 -6.49
C GLY A 217 -5.89 -9.13 -7.34
N PHE A 218 -7.13 -9.52 -7.11
CA PHE A 218 -8.31 -8.99 -7.79
C PHE A 218 -9.49 -8.88 -6.83
N ALA A 219 -10.50 -8.11 -7.22
CA ALA A 219 -11.70 -7.87 -6.45
C ALA A 219 -12.95 -8.04 -7.31
N GLY A 220 -14.04 -8.45 -6.65
CA GLY A 220 -15.33 -8.69 -7.30
C GLY A 220 -16.47 -8.42 -6.33
N LEU A 221 -17.64 -8.17 -6.88
CA LEU A 221 -18.88 -7.91 -6.15
C LEU A 221 -19.67 -9.21 -6.00
N TRP A 222 -19.93 -9.62 -4.78
CA TRP A 222 -20.82 -10.72 -4.45
C TRP A 222 -22.13 -10.17 -3.89
N CYS A 223 -23.23 -10.78 -4.31
CA CYS A 223 -24.56 -10.48 -3.79
C CYS A 223 -25.18 -11.75 -3.20
N GLN A 224 -25.71 -11.62 -1.99
CA GLN A 224 -26.56 -12.63 -1.36
C GLN A 224 -28.00 -12.40 -1.77
N GLN A 225 -28.74 -13.46 -2.01
CA GLN A 225 -30.14 -13.42 -2.43
C GLN A 225 -31.04 -14.15 -1.44
N ASP A 226 -32.29 -13.70 -1.33
CA ASP A 226 -33.33 -14.48 -0.66
C ASP A 226 -34.03 -15.45 -1.63
N GLU A 227 -35.02 -16.19 -1.13
CA GLU A 227 -35.83 -17.15 -1.89
C GLU A 227 -36.62 -16.50 -3.05
N THR A 228 -36.83 -15.18 -3.00
CA THR A 228 -37.52 -14.41 -4.05
C THR A 228 -36.56 -13.86 -5.10
N ASP A 229 -35.30 -14.28 -5.05
CA ASP A 229 -34.23 -13.79 -5.91
C ASP A 229 -33.97 -12.29 -5.69
N THR A 230 -34.24 -11.76 -4.49
CA THR A 230 -33.98 -10.34 -4.16
C THR A 230 -32.63 -10.20 -3.48
N ILE A 231 -31.83 -9.21 -3.90
CA ILE A 231 -30.53 -8.95 -3.28
C ILE A 231 -30.73 -8.44 -1.84
N ILE A 232 -30.28 -9.21 -0.85
CA ILE A 232 -30.40 -8.86 0.57
C ILE A 232 -29.09 -8.36 1.18
N LYS A 233 -27.94 -8.76 0.60
CA LYS A 233 -26.62 -8.35 1.07
C LYS A 233 -25.64 -8.24 -0.08
N GLN A 234 -24.62 -7.40 0.11
CA GLN A 234 -23.55 -7.16 -0.85
C GLN A 234 -22.21 -7.16 -0.12
N MET A 235 -21.19 -7.67 -0.79
CA MET A 235 -19.81 -7.54 -0.34
C MET A 235 -18.85 -7.52 -1.51
N VAL A 236 -17.71 -6.89 -1.30
CA VAL A 236 -16.54 -7.03 -2.16
C VAL A 236 -15.68 -8.15 -1.60
N VAL A 237 -15.36 -9.14 -2.43
CA VAL A 237 -14.35 -10.14 -2.08
C VAL A 237 -13.06 -9.76 -2.82
N LYS A 238 -12.04 -9.38 -2.05
CA LYS A 238 -10.67 -9.17 -2.55
C LYS A 238 -9.88 -10.45 -2.33
N GLU A 239 -9.37 -11.06 -3.39
CA GLU A 239 -8.50 -12.22 -3.31
C GLU A 239 -7.07 -11.84 -3.65
N SER A 240 -6.15 -12.17 -2.76
CA SER A 240 -4.72 -11.93 -2.91
C SER A 240 -3.99 -13.25 -3.15
N ARG A 241 -3.21 -13.29 -4.23
CA ARG A 241 -2.35 -14.42 -4.63
C ARG A 241 -0.89 -13.94 -4.68
N PRO A 242 -0.28 -13.64 -3.52
CA PRO A 242 1.10 -13.19 -3.48
C PRO A 242 2.02 -14.25 -4.09
N ARG A 243 3.15 -13.80 -4.64
CA ARG A 243 4.18 -14.71 -5.13
C ARG A 243 4.79 -15.51 -3.96
N LYS A 244 5.40 -16.65 -4.26
CA LYS A 244 5.95 -17.57 -3.23
C LYS A 244 7.00 -16.92 -2.33
N ASP A 245 7.78 -15.99 -2.86
CA ASP A 245 8.74 -15.17 -2.12
C ASP A 245 8.02 -14.20 -1.20
N THR A 246 7.04 -13.43 -1.70
CA THR A 246 6.21 -12.52 -0.91
C THR A 246 5.43 -13.24 0.20
N TRP A 247 4.88 -14.44 -0.07
CA TRP A 247 4.15 -15.24 0.93
C TRP A 247 5.05 -15.72 2.08
N ARG A 248 6.33 -15.96 1.81
CA ARG A 248 7.33 -16.41 2.79
C ARG A 248 8.10 -15.27 3.42
N ASP A 249 7.82 -14.04 3.01
CA ASP A 249 8.47 -12.87 3.58
C ASP A 249 7.81 -12.53 4.92
N PRO A 250 8.50 -12.64 6.07
CA PRO A 250 7.94 -12.28 7.38
C PRO A 250 7.42 -10.83 7.42
N LEU A 251 7.95 -9.94 6.58
CA LEU A 251 7.49 -8.55 6.48
C LEU A 251 6.04 -8.44 5.96
N MET A 252 5.53 -9.48 5.30
CA MET A 252 4.15 -9.56 4.82
C MET A 252 3.19 -10.17 5.85
N TRP A 253 3.65 -10.47 7.07
CA TRP A 253 2.85 -11.08 8.13
C TRP A 253 2.93 -10.30 9.44
N ARG A 254 1.81 -10.11 10.14
CA ARG A 254 1.75 -9.48 11.46
C ARG A 254 0.79 -10.21 12.37
N GLY A 255 1.29 -10.60 13.55
CA GLY A 255 0.50 -11.38 14.52
C GLY A 255 -0.06 -12.66 13.89
N GLN A 256 0.78 -13.39 13.16
CA GLN A 256 0.43 -14.62 12.46
C GLN A 256 -0.65 -14.51 11.37
N LEU A 257 -0.90 -13.31 10.84
CA LEU A 257 -1.83 -13.09 9.74
C LEU A 257 -1.15 -12.29 8.63
N PRO A 258 -1.60 -12.40 7.37
CA PRO A 258 -1.17 -11.47 6.32
C PRO A 258 -1.35 -10.03 6.79
N ARG A 259 -0.36 -9.18 6.47
CA ARG A 259 -0.26 -7.79 6.96
C ARG A 259 -1.56 -7.02 6.77
N GLU A 260 -2.14 -7.09 5.57
CA GLU A 260 -3.39 -6.42 5.21
C GLU A 260 -4.56 -6.84 6.10
N ILE A 261 -4.76 -8.16 6.29
CA ILE A 261 -5.80 -8.70 7.20
C ILE A 261 -5.58 -8.15 8.61
N LYS A 262 -4.32 -8.11 9.07
CA LYS A 262 -4.03 -7.60 10.39
C LYS A 262 -4.41 -6.12 10.54
N MET A 263 -4.12 -5.29 9.54
CA MET A 263 -4.47 -3.87 9.57
C MET A 263 -5.99 -3.66 9.66
N HIS A 264 -6.78 -4.44 8.92
CA HIS A 264 -8.24 -4.41 9.04
C HIS A 264 -8.71 -4.78 10.45
N GLN A 265 -8.20 -5.87 11.04
CA GLN A 265 -8.53 -6.24 12.43
C GLN A 265 -8.15 -5.15 13.45
N LEU A 266 -7.07 -4.40 13.23
CA LEU A 266 -6.74 -3.27 14.10
C LEU A 266 -7.83 -2.19 14.01
N VAL A 267 -8.19 -1.78 12.79
CA VAL A 267 -9.24 -0.79 12.54
C VAL A 267 -10.58 -1.22 13.11
N ASP A 268 -10.98 -2.48 12.94
CA ASP A 268 -12.25 -3.00 13.47
C ASP A 268 -12.28 -2.95 15.00
N ARG A 269 -11.19 -3.33 15.67
CA ARG A 269 -11.11 -3.21 17.14
C ARG A 269 -11.27 -1.77 17.62
N SER A 270 -10.68 -0.80 16.90
CA SER A 270 -10.88 0.61 17.18
C SER A 270 -12.34 1.02 16.95
N ARG A 271 -12.97 0.58 15.84
CA ARG A 271 -14.38 0.85 15.56
C ARG A 271 -15.30 0.30 16.65
N THR A 272 -15.10 -0.96 17.08
CA THR A 272 -15.88 -1.56 18.18
C THR A 272 -15.68 -0.82 19.50
N ALA A 273 -14.44 -0.47 19.85
CA ALA A 273 -14.14 0.23 21.10
C ALA A 273 -14.73 1.65 21.15
N ALA A 274 -14.85 2.30 20.00
CA ALA A 274 -15.37 3.65 19.88
C ALA A 274 -16.92 3.67 20.03
N GLY A 275 -17.61 2.56 19.76
CA GLY A 275 -19.06 2.41 19.93
C GLY A 275 -19.88 2.94 18.74
N GLU A 276 -21.20 2.76 18.82
CA GLU A 276 -22.13 3.29 17.80
C GLU A 276 -22.07 4.82 17.73
N GLY A 277 -22.15 5.37 16.52
CA GLY A 277 -22.11 6.82 16.27
C GLY A 277 -20.71 7.41 16.11
N THR A 278 -19.66 6.59 16.10
CA THR A 278 -18.30 7.06 15.81
C THR A 278 -18.03 7.16 14.32
N ASP A 279 -17.24 8.17 13.95
CA ASP A 279 -17.08 8.67 12.56
C ASP A 279 -16.09 7.81 11.74
N HIS A 280 -16.16 6.49 11.89
CA HIS A 280 -15.34 5.49 11.18
C HIS A 280 -15.84 5.19 9.76
N ASN A 281 -16.90 5.85 9.32
CA ASN A 281 -17.46 5.75 7.96
C ASN A 281 -16.50 6.22 6.86
N THR A 282 -15.36 6.83 7.22
CA THR A 282 -14.31 7.29 6.29
C THR A 282 -13.26 6.23 5.98
N LEU A 283 -13.33 5.05 6.60
CA LEU A 283 -12.49 3.90 6.31
C LEU A 283 -13.34 2.72 5.85
N ILE A 284 -12.81 1.94 4.90
CA ILE A 284 -13.51 0.77 4.38
C ILE A 284 -13.88 -0.19 5.50
N GLU A 285 -15.11 -0.68 5.47
CA GLU A 285 -15.59 -1.67 6.42
C GLU A 285 -15.16 -3.08 6.00
N HIS A 286 -14.55 -3.79 6.96
CA HIS A 286 -14.13 -5.16 6.85
C HIS A 286 -15.18 -6.07 7.48
N GLN A 287 -15.66 -7.05 6.71
CA GLN A 287 -16.65 -8.04 7.15
C GLN A 287 -16.01 -9.35 7.61
N GLY A 288 -14.72 -9.56 7.33
CA GLY A 288 -13.98 -10.77 7.69
C GLY A 288 -12.95 -11.17 6.64
N TYR A 289 -12.31 -12.32 6.84
CA TYR A 289 -11.32 -12.85 5.93
C TYR A 289 -11.33 -14.38 5.88
N ARG A 290 -10.71 -14.95 4.86
CA ARG A 290 -10.38 -16.37 4.74
C ARG A 290 -8.90 -16.53 4.43
N LEU A 291 -8.19 -17.30 5.24
CA LEU A 291 -6.79 -17.63 5.01
C LEU A 291 -6.68 -19.08 4.55
N MET A 292 -6.11 -19.31 3.36
CA MET A 292 -5.98 -20.65 2.76
C MET A 292 -4.50 -21.01 2.68
N MET A 293 -3.99 -21.58 3.77
CA MET A 293 -2.54 -21.71 3.99
C MET A 293 -1.87 -22.67 3.00
N ASN A 294 -2.53 -23.77 2.62
CA ASN A 294 -1.92 -24.71 1.66
C ASN A 294 -1.95 -24.15 0.23
N GLN A 295 -2.99 -23.36 -0.09
CA GLN A 295 -3.13 -22.65 -1.37
C GLN A 295 -2.30 -21.36 -1.48
N GLN A 296 -1.65 -20.90 -0.41
CA GLN A 296 -0.85 -19.66 -0.36
C GLN A 296 -1.59 -18.41 -0.83
N ARG A 297 -2.84 -18.29 -0.42
CA ARG A 297 -3.70 -17.15 -0.76
C ARG A 297 -4.61 -16.77 0.39
N TYR A 298 -5.21 -15.60 0.29
CA TYR A 298 -6.22 -15.15 1.24
C TYR A 298 -7.31 -14.34 0.55
N ARG A 299 -8.49 -14.30 1.17
CA ARG A 299 -9.60 -13.43 0.79
C ARG A 299 -9.91 -12.47 1.92
N ILE A 300 -10.27 -11.25 1.57
CA ILE A 300 -10.79 -10.22 2.48
C ILE A 300 -12.19 -9.85 1.99
N PHE A 301 -13.14 -9.85 2.92
CA PHE A 301 -14.53 -9.48 2.69
C PHE A 301 -14.73 -8.04 3.14
N LEU A 302 -15.17 -7.17 2.23
CA LEU A 302 -15.26 -5.72 2.43
C LEU A 302 -16.65 -5.22 2.06
N ASN A 303 -17.08 -4.08 2.62
CA ASN A 303 -18.30 -3.43 2.13
C ASN A 303 -18.14 -2.95 0.68
N TYR A 304 -19.25 -2.99 -0.04
CA TYR A 304 -19.35 -2.45 -1.40
C TYR A 304 -19.80 -0.98 -1.38
N TYR A 305 -19.11 -0.15 -2.15
CA TYR A 305 -19.41 1.28 -2.30
C TYR A 305 -19.76 1.57 -3.76
N GLU A 306 -21.05 1.87 -4.00
CA GLU A 306 -21.65 1.96 -5.34
C GLU A 306 -21.03 3.03 -6.26
N GLY A 307 -20.49 4.12 -5.69
CA GLY A 307 -19.91 5.24 -6.42
C GLY A 307 -18.56 4.97 -7.07
N SER A 308 -18.03 3.74 -6.91
CA SER A 308 -16.68 3.35 -7.34
C SER A 308 -15.58 4.18 -6.67
N ASP A 309 -14.34 4.03 -7.11
CA ASP A 309 -13.24 4.89 -6.73
C ASP A 309 -13.36 6.33 -7.31
N LEU A 310 -12.78 7.29 -6.59
CA LEU A 310 -12.83 8.71 -6.88
C LEU A 310 -12.14 9.04 -8.21
N SER A 311 -11.11 8.28 -8.61
CA SER A 311 -10.48 8.45 -9.92
C SER A 311 -11.47 8.19 -11.05
N LYS A 312 -12.27 7.13 -10.98
CA LYS A 312 -13.33 6.86 -11.96
C LYS A 312 -14.46 7.89 -11.90
N ALA A 313 -14.83 8.39 -10.72
CA ALA A 313 -15.84 9.44 -10.58
C ALA A 313 -15.42 10.78 -11.23
N LEU A 314 -14.11 11.00 -11.39
CA LEU A 314 -13.52 12.22 -11.95
C LEU A 314 -12.95 12.06 -13.37
N ILE A 315 -12.89 10.84 -13.91
CA ILE A 315 -12.14 10.56 -15.15
C ILE A 315 -12.65 11.35 -16.37
N LYS A 316 -13.98 11.51 -16.54
CA LYS A 316 -14.56 12.29 -17.65
C LYS A 316 -14.15 13.75 -17.52
N HIS A 317 -14.28 14.31 -16.31
CA HIS A 317 -13.85 15.67 -16.00
C HIS A 317 -12.36 15.89 -16.30
N PHE A 318 -11.50 15.03 -15.75
CA PHE A 318 -10.05 15.13 -15.93
C PHE A 318 -9.64 15.05 -17.41
N ARG A 319 -10.25 14.16 -18.19
CA ARG A 319 -10.02 14.07 -19.64
C ARG A 319 -10.47 15.32 -20.38
N THR A 320 -11.66 15.83 -20.06
CA THR A 320 -12.17 17.07 -20.65
C THR A 320 -11.21 18.21 -20.34
N THR A 321 -10.91 18.46 -19.06
CA THR A 321 -9.99 19.51 -18.64
C THR A 321 -8.61 19.35 -19.28
N TYR A 322 -8.04 18.14 -19.31
CA TYR A 322 -6.77 17.87 -19.99
C TYR A 322 -6.80 18.28 -21.47
N ASN A 323 -7.87 17.95 -22.19
CA ASN A 323 -8.03 18.33 -23.60
C ASN A 323 -8.06 19.86 -23.78
N TRP A 324 -8.71 20.59 -22.87
CA TRP A 324 -8.74 22.06 -22.87
C TRP A 324 -7.35 22.69 -22.75
N TYR A 325 -6.47 22.09 -21.93
CA TYR A 325 -5.12 22.61 -21.72
C TYR A 325 -4.11 22.17 -22.79
N HIS A 326 -4.16 20.91 -23.24
CA HIS A 326 -3.08 20.34 -24.06
C HIS A 326 -3.33 20.37 -25.57
N LYS A 327 -4.57 20.19 -26.05
CA LYS A 327 -4.84 20.14 -27.51
C LYS A 327 -4.67 21.48 -28.20
N SER A 328 -4.65 22.56 -27.43
CA SER A 328 -4.72 23.93 -27.92
C SER A 328 -3.36 24.66 -27.90
N LEU A 329 -2.31 24.06 -27.32
CA LEU A 329 -0.97 24.64 -27.34
C LEU A 329 -0.32 24.49 -28.75
N PRO A 330 0.06 25.60 -29.42
CA PRO A 330 0.75 25.56 -30.71
C PRO A 330 2.09 24.82 -30.58
N GLY A 331 2.18 23.61 -31.14
CA GLY A 331 3.37 22.75 -31.07
C GLY A 331 3.14 21.39 -30.39
N HIS A 332 2.09 21.24 -29.59
CA HIS A 332 1.82 19.98 -28.87
C HIS A 332 1.19 18.88 -29.75
N ARG A 333 0.64 19.23 -30.92
CA ARG A 333 0.07 18.29 -31.91
C ARG A 333 1.07 17.21 -32.36
N LYS A 334 2.37 17.51 -32.38
CA LYS A 334 3.44 16.56 -32.75
C LYS A 334 3.72 15.50 -31.67
N TRP A 335 3.27 15.71 -30.42
CA TRP A 335 3.57 14.85 -29.28
C TRP A 335 2.52 13.75 -29.06
N VAL A 336 1.23 14.07 -29.24
CA VAL A 336 0.12 13.12 -28.99
C VAL A 336 0.07 12.00 -30.05
N SER A 337 0.37 12.32 -31.31
CA SER A 337 0.34 11.36 -32.42
C SER A 337 1.34 10.19 -32.25
N ASN A 338 2.43 10.38 -31.49
CA ASN A 338 3.43 9.33 -31.27
C ASN A 338 3.12 8.43 -30.06
N ARG A 339 2.11 8.75 -29.24
CA ARG A 339 1.81 8.02 -27.99
C ARG A 339 0.56 7.16 -28.09
N SER A 340 -0.41 7.54 -28.93
CA SER A 340 -1.60 6.74 -29.22
C SER A 340 -1.28 5.39 -29.86
N GLU A 341 -0.10 5.20 -30.45
CA GLU A 341 0.28 3.94 -31.10
C GLU A 341 1.02 2.94 -30.18
N GLY A 342 1.44 3.33 -28.97
CA GLY A 342 2.41 2.54 -28.17
C GLY A 342 2.04 2.17 -26.74
N SER A 343 0.99 2.75 -26.15
CA SER A 343 0.66 2.49 -24.73
C SER A 343 -0.82 2.38 -24.41
N GLU A 344 -1.68 2.13 -25.39
CA GLU A 344 -2.97 1.52 -25.12
C GLU A 344 -2.72 0.06 -24.75
N SER A 345 -2.25 -0.18 -23.51
CA SER A 345 -2.59 -1.43 -22.85
C SER A 345 -4.11 -1.43 -22.77
N SER A 346 -4.74 -2.19 -23.67
CA SER A 346 -6.18 -2.40 -23.74
C SER A 346 -6.67 -2.94 -22.39
N SER A 347 -7.00 -2.05 -21.46
CA SER A 347 -8.00 -2.36 -20.45
C SER A 347 -9.33 -2.42 -21.22
N ASN A 348 -9.59 -3.55 -21.87
CA ASN A 348 -10.90 -3.96 -22.35
C ASN A 348 -11.80 -4.22 -21.11
N ASP A 349 -12.03 -3.18 -20.32
CA ASP A 349 -13.03 -3.14 -19.24
C ASP A 349 -14.44 -2.88 -19.82
N SER A 350 -14.62 -3.00 -21.14
CA SER A 350 -15.88 -2.86 -21.86
C SER A 350 -16.58 -4.20 -22.16
N GLU A 351 -16.23 -5.29 -21.47
CA GLU A 351 -16.94 -6.57 -21.62
C GLU A 351 -18.28 -6.65 -20.87
N ASP A 352 -18.61 -5.65 -20.06
CA ASP A 352 -20.03 -5.36 -19.86
C ASP A 352 -20.51 -4.71 -21.16
N GLY A 353 -20.94 -5.57 -22.11
CA GLY A 353 -21.75 -5.23 -23.28
C GLY A 353 -23.12 -4.70 -22.87
N GLU A 354 -23.11 -3.76 -21.93
CA GLU A 354 -24.21 -2.91 -21.58
C GLU A 354 -24.16 -1.74 -22.54
N GLU A 355 -25.10 -1.76 -23.47
CA GLU A 355 -25.80 -0.58 -23.91
C GLU A 355 -26.03 0.34 -22.69
N SER A 356 -25.07 1.24 -22.43
CA SER A 356 -25.43 2.64 -22.31
C SER A 356 -26.42 2.87 -23.43
N SER A 357 -27.70 3.06 -23.11
CA SER A 357 -28.71 3.34 -24.11
C SER A 357 -28.13 4.34 -25.10
N SER A 358 -28.17 3.94 -26.36
CA SER A 358 -27.82 4.70 -27.54
C SER A 358 -28.27 6.17 -27.48
N ASP A 359 -27.42 7.07 -26.99
CA ASP A 359 -27.54 8.50 -27.30
C ASP A 359 -26.26 9.33 -27.22
N GLU A 360 -25.09 8.77 -26.93
CA GLU A 360 -23.81 9.51 -27.07
C GLU A 360 -22.70 8.62 -27.65
N THR A 361 -22.92 8.01 -28.82
CA THR A 361 -21.83 8.02 -29.81
C THR A 361 -21.65 9.47 -30.24
N GLU A 362 -20.96 10.26 -29.41
CA GLU A 362 -20.32 11.49 -29.87
C GLU A 362 -19.39 11.03 -30.99
N ASN A 363 -19.87 11.14 -32.23
CA ASN A 363 -18.99 11.27 -33.37
C ASN A 363 -17.95 12.29 -32.93
N SER A 364 -16.70 11.84 -32.79
CA SER A 364 -15.57 12.74 -32.70
C SER A 364 -15.44 13.40 -34.06
N GLU A 365 -16.43 14.24 -34.42
CA GLU A 365 -16.22 15.31 -35.37
C GLU A 365 -14.94 15.96 -34.92
N GLU A 366 -13.96 15.99 -35.80
CA GLU A 366 -12.78 16.82 -35.67
C GLU A 366 -13.29 18.25 -35.50
N SER A 367 -13.61 18.59 -34.25
CA SER A 367 -14.08 19.89 -33.85
C SER A 367 -12.95 20.83 -34.22
N ASN A 368 -13.16 21.51 -35.35
CA ASN A 368 -12.30 22.56 -35.81
C ASN A 368 -12.01 23.44 -34.59
N SER A 369 -10.73 23.56 -34.22
CA SER A 369 -10.28 24.31 -33.05
C SER A 369 -10.56 25.81 -33.16
N SER A 370 -11.39 26.24 -34.12
CA SER A 370 -11.76 27.61 -34.45
C SER A 370 -12.67 28.29 -33.44
N GLY A 371 -13.05 27.60 -32.35
CA GLY A 371 -13.92 28.14 -31.30
C GLY A 371 -13.26 28.33 -29.93
N LEU A 372 -11.93 28.23 -29.82
CA LEU A 372 -11.21 28.39 -28.56
C LEU A 372 -10.38 29.67 -28.54
N GLU A 373 -10.55 30.49 -27.50
CA GLU A 373 -9.76 31.70 -27.26
C GLU A 373 -8.81 31.48 -26.09
N TRP A 374 -7.59 32.01 -26.15
CA TRP A 374 -6.65 31.94 -25.03
C TRP A 374 -7.00 32.98 -23.95
N ASP A 375 -7.17 32.53 -22.72
CA ASP A 375 -7.34 33.37 -21.54
C ASP A 375 -6.00 33.53 -20.82
N ALA A 376 -5.34 34.67 -20.99
CA ALA A 376 -4.04 34.95 -20.37
C ALA A 376 -4.10 35.07 -18.84
N LYS A 377 -5.27 35.38 -18.26
CA LYS A 377 -5.43 35.51 -16.80
C LYS A 377 -5.38 34.14 -16.14
N TYR A 378 -6.00 33.14 -16.77
CA TYR A 378 -6.10 31.79 -16.23
C TYR A 378 -5.30 30.77 -17.04
N TYR A 379 -4.35 31.21 -17.86
CA TYR A 379 -3.50 30.40 -18.76
C TYR A 379 -4.20 29.17 -19.35
N CYS A 380 -5.42 29.34 -19.85
CA CYS A 380 -6.26 28.26 -20.36
C CYS A 380 -7.01 28.70 -21.61
N PHE A 381 -7.58 27.75 -22.34
CA PHE A 381 -8.50 28.08 -23.42
C PHE A 381 -9.92 28.21 -22.87
N ARG A 382 -10.68 29.18 -23.39
CA ARG A 382 -12.09 29.40 -23.12
C ARG A 382 -12.91 29.18 -24.38
N LYS A 383 -14.13 28.65 -24.24
CA LYS A 383 -15.05 28.48 -25.38
C LYS A 383 -15.46 29.87 -25.83
N ALA A 384 -15.27 30.18 -27.11
CA ALA A 384 -15.87 31.36 -27.69
C ALA A 384 -17.39 31.30 -27.47
N PRO A 385 -18.02 32.40 -27.07
CA PRO A 385 -19.42 32.40 -26.73
C PRO A 385 -20.27 32.08 -27.95
N THR A 386 -21.11 31.05 -27.86
CA THR A 386 -22.15 30.79 -28.84
C THR A 386 -23.30 31.77 -28.60
N GLY A 387 -23.38 32.85 -29.39
CA GLY A 387 -24.50 33.79 -29.35
C GLY A 387 -24.30 35.05 -28.49
N GLY A 388 -23.07 35.57 -28.38
CA GLY A 388 -22.82 36.87 -27.73
C GLY A 388 -22.73 36.86 -26.21
N GLY A 389 -22.71 35.67 -25.58
CA GLY A 389 -22.43 35.49 -24.15
C GLY A 389 -20.97 35.79 -23.77
N GLN A 390 -20.61 35.59 -22.50
CA GLN A 390 -19.20 35.57 -22.09
C GLN A 390 -18.55 34.24 -22.47
N ALA A 391 -17.27 34.29 -22.82
CA ALA A 391 -16.50 33.09 -23.11
C ALA A 391 -16.42 32.17 -21.88
N GLU A 392 -16.63 30.87 -22.09
CA GLU A 392 -16.81 29.89 -21.01
C GLU A 392 -15.48 29.25 -20.64
N LEU A 393 -15.09 29.36 -19.37
CA LEU A 393 -13.91 28.67 -18.83
C LEU A 393 -14.26 27.21 -18.54
N PRO A 394 -13.28 26.28 -18.57
CA PRO A 394 -13.50 24.90 -18.14
C PRO A 394 -14.17 24.84 -16.76
N GLU A 395 -15.13 23.94 -16.58
CA GLU A 395 -15.75 23.71 -15.27
C GLU A 395 -14.67 23.32 -14.23
N LEU A 396 -14.89 23.66 -12.97
CA LEU A 396 -14.01 23.27 -11.86
C LEU A 396 -14.76 22.35 -10.92
N LEU A 397 -14.01 21.51 -10.19
CA LEU A 397 -14.58 20.87 -9.02
C LEU A 397 -15.01 21.92 -7.99
N PRO A 398 -16.26 21.87 -7.49
CA PRO A 398 -16.74 22.78 -6.45
C PRO A 398 -15.84 22.71 -5.21
N GLN A 399 -15.61 23.86 -4.58
CA GLN A 399 -14.70 23.97 -3.44
C GLN A 399 -15.20 23.13 -2.26
N GLY A 400 -16.51 23.14 -2.01
CA GLY A 400 -17.13 22.34 -0.94
C GLY A 400 -16.85 20.85 -1.09
N VAL A 401 -16.85 20.31 -2.33
CA VAL A 401 -16.49 18.92 -2.60
C VAL A 401 -15.03 18.63 -2.25
N ILE A 402 -14.09 19.51 -2.64
CA ILE A 402 -12.66 19.32 -2.34
C ILE A 402 -12.41 19.36 -0.83
N TRP A 403 -13.03 20.30 -0.12
CA TRP A 403 -12.96 20.39 1.34
C TRP A 403 -13.57 19.15 2.01
N LYS A 404 -14.69 18.65 1.50
CA LYS A 404 -15.34 17.44 2.02
C LYS A 404 -14.47 16.19 1.84
N ILE A 405 -13.88 15.99 0.65
CA ILE A 405 -12.94 14.89 0.39
C ILE A 405 -11.75 14.98 1.35
N THR A 406 -11.16 16.17 1.47
CA THR A 406 -10.01 16.42 2.34
C THR A 406 -10.35 16.15 3.81
N SER A 407 -11.50 16.61 4.28
CA SER A 407 -12.00 16.37 5.64
C SER A 407 -12.14 14.86 5.91
N SER A 408 -12.76 14.11 4.99
CA SER A 408 -12.88 12.64 5.11
C SER A 408 -11.52 11.95 5.16
N LEU A 409 -10.56 12.35 4.33
CA LEU A 409 -9.21 11.79 4.34
C LEU A 409 -8.46 12.10 5.64
N VAL A 410 -8.58 13.31 6.17
CA VAL A 410 -7.97 13.69 7.45
C VAL A 410 -8.56 12.85 8.58
N LYS A 411 -9.88 12.66 8.63
CA LYS A 411 -10.54 11.78 9.61
C LYS A 411 -10.05 10.34 9.50
N ALA A 412 -10.03 9.77 8.29
CA ALA A 412 -9.50 8.44 8.06
C ALA A 412 -8.04 8.29 8.55
N CYS A 413 -7.20 9.27 8.24
CA CYS A 413 -5.81 9.30 8.70
C CYS A 413 -5.68 9.46 10.22
N GLN A 414 -6.57 10.22 10.87
CA GLN A 414 -6.62 10.35 12.33
C GLN A 414 -6.96 9.00 12.96
N ILE A 415 -7.96 8.29 12.44
CA ILE A 415 -8.32 6.94 12.91
C ILE A 415 -7.14 5.98 12.75
N LEU A 416 -6.51 5.94 11.57
CA LEU A 416 -5.35 5.06 11.35
C LEU A 416 -4.19 5.41 12.29
N HIS A 417 -3.94 6.69 12.56
CA HIS A 417 -2.79 7.08 13.39
C HIS A 417 -3.05 6.94 14.89
N TYR A 418 -4.23 7.34 15.34
CA TYR A 418 -4.55 7.55 16.75
C TYR A 418 -5.63 6.61 17.27
N GLY A 419 -6.24 5.79 16.42
CA GLY A 419 -7.34 4.90 16.78
C GLY A 419 -8.69 5.62 16.91
N GLN A 420 -8.70 6.94 16.72
CA GLN A 420 -9.89 7.77 16.85
C GLN A 420 -9.73 9.11 16.12
N VAL A 421 -10.87 9.71 15.81
CA VAL A 421 -10.99 11.06 15.28
C VAL A 421 -10.78 12.07 16.41
N SER A 422 -10.13 13.22 16.18
CA SER A 422 -9.98 14.25 17.21
C SER A 422 -11.34 14.77 17.70
N GLN A 423 -11.44 15.08 18.99
CA GLN A 423 -12.67 15.58 19.61
C GLN A 423 -12.37 16.93 20.29
N ASN A 424 -13.26 17.92 20.12
CA ASN A 424 -13.12 19.24 20.73
C ASN A 424 -11.75 19.90 20.49
N GLY A 425 -11.18 19.69 19.30
CA GLY A 425 -9.87 20.23 18.93
C GLY A 425 -8.68 19.58 19.65
N VAL A 426 -8.88 18.48 20.38
CA VAL A 426 -7.82 17.68 21.02
C VAL A 426 -7.65 16.36 20.27
N GLN A 427 -6.39 15.97 20.07
CA GLN A 427 -6.04 14.70 19.45
C GLN A 427 -5.41 13.78 20.48
N ASP A 428 -6.20 12.83 20.96
CA ASP A 428 -5.73 11.77 21.84
C ASP A 428 -5.51 10.48 21.06
N THR A 429 -4.60 9.63 21.56
CA THR A 429 -4.41 8.27 21.05
C THR A 429 -5.22 7.30 21.90
N THR A 430 -6.01 6.44 21.27
CA THR A 430 -6.73 5.37 21.97
C THR A 430 -5.71 4.51 22.73
N PRO A 431 -5.90 4.24 24.04
CA PRO A 431 -4.96 3.45 24.82
C PRO A 431 -4.67 2.08 24.18
N GLY A 432 -3.40 1.73 24.03
CA GLY A 432 -2.97 0.48 23.38
C GLY A 432 -3.10 0.46 21.85
N TRP A 433 -3.43 1.59 21.23
CA TRP A 433 -3.45 1.71 19.78
C TRP A 433 -2.05 1.65 19.18
N ASN A 434 -1.90 0.86 18.12
CA ASN A 434 -0.68 0.82 17.33
C ASN A 434 -0.90 1.66 16.06
N PRO A 435 -0.20 2.80 15.91
CA PRO A 435 -0.39 3.67 14.76
C PRO A 435 -0.14 2.96 13.42
N ILE A 436 -1.13 3.00 12.52
CA ILE A 436 -1.09 2.40 11.18
C ILE A 436 -0.75 3.47 10.15
N LYS A 437 0.30 3.30 9.33
CA LYS A 437 0.66 4.11 8.16
C LYS A 437 0.07 3.48 6.90
N HIS A 438 -0.58 4.27 6.03
CA HIS A 438 -1.28 3.74 4.84
C HIS A 438 -0.38 3.47 3.63
N ASN A 439 0.56 4.38 3.34
CA ASN A 439 1.57 4.34 2.26
C ASN A 439 1.08 4.26 0.80
N ASP A 440 -0.21 4.09 0.55
CA ASP A 440 -0.77 4.10 -0.81
C ASP A 440 -2.04 4.95 -0.92
N ILE A 441 -2.06 6.15 -0.32
CA ILE A 441 -3.21 7.07 -0.46
C ILE A 441 -3.17 7.72 -1.86
N LYS A 442 -4.20 7.45 -2.66
CA LYS A 442 -4.39 7.97 -4.03
C LYS A 442 -5.88 7.94 -4.38
N LEU A 443 -6.27 8.64 -5.46
CA LEU A 443 -7.67 8.72 -5.90
C LEU A 443 -8.34 7.35 -6.13
N ASN A 444 -7.59 6.36 -6.63
CA ASN A 444 -8.09 5.00 -6.86
C ASN A 444 -8.38 4.21 -5.57
N ASN A 445 -7.82 4.64 -4.44
CA ASN A 445 -8.00 4.00 -3.14
C ASN A 445 -8.99 4.77 -2.25
N ILE A 446 -9.72 5.74 -2.82
CA ILE A 446 -10.78 6.48 -2.15
C ILE A 446 -12.09 6.13 -2.85
N PHE A 447 -12.93 5.35 -2.20
CA PHE A 447 -14.26 4.99 -2.71
C PHE A 447 -15.29 6.05 -2.38
N VAL A 448 -16.30 6.16 -3.22
CA VAL A 448 -17.42 7.08 -3.05
C VAL A 448 -18.66 6.27 -2.70
N HIS A 449 -19.23 6.53 -1.53
CA HIS A 449 -20.56 6.05 -1.17
C HIS A 449 -21.57 7.14 -1.52
N PRO A 450 -22.52 6.89 -2.44
CA PRO A 450 -23.53 7.89 -2.79
C PRO A 450 -24.29 8.36 -1.55
N ALA A 451 -24.69 9.64 -1.56
CA ALA A 451 -25.53 10.18 -0.51
C ALA A 451 -26.91 9.47 -0.49
N MET A 452 -27.44 9.24 0.70
CA MET A 452 -28.77 8.64 0.85
C MET A 452 -29.88 9.65 0.54
N LYS A 453 -29.60 10.94 0.75
CA LYS A 453 -30.48 12.07 0.42
C LYS A 453 -29.79 13.02 -0.56
N GLU A 454 -30.58 13.72 -1.36
CA GLU A 454 -30.09 14.65 -2.39
C GLU A 454 -29.38 15.89 -1.79
N ASP A 455 -29.67 16.23 -0.53
CA ASP A 455 -29.10 17.37 0.19
C ASP A 455 -27.85 17.00 1.01
N GLU A 456 -27.34 15.78 0.87
CA GLU A 456 -26.17 15.29 1.58
C GLU A 456 -24.98 15.12 0.62
N TYR A 457 -23.77 15.32 1.14
CA TYR A 457 -22.56 14.92 0.40
C TYR A 457 -22.44 13.40 0.37
N PRO A 458 -21.89 12.81 -0.73
CA PRO A 458 -21.43 11.44 -0.68
C PRO A 458 -20.37 11.26 0.42
N THR A 459 -20.26 10.04 0.93
CA THR A 459 -19.20 9.68 1.89
C THR A 459 -17.98 9.21 1.12
N PHE A 460 -16.81 9.76 1.45
CA PHE A 460 -15.54 9.36 0.85
C PHE A 460 -14.80 8.41 1.81
N VAL A 461 -14.45 7.23 1.30
CA VAL A 461 -13.99 6.10 2.10
C VAL A 461 -12.61 5.67 1.64
N LEU A 462 -11.61 5.81 2.51
CA LEU A 462 -10.25 5.35 2.25
C LEU A 462 -10.18 3.82 2.38
N SER A 463 -9.48 3.18 1.46
CA SER A 463 -9.38 1.72 1.31
C SER A 463 -7.99 1.30 0.85
N ASP A 464 -7.80 -0.02 0.67
CA ASP A 464 -6.56 -0.68 0.26
C ASP A 464 -5.43 -0.58 1.29
N LEU A 465 -5.60 -1.31 2.39
CA LEU A 465 -4.60 -1.42 3.46
C LEU A 465 -3.46 -2.41 3.12
N GLY A 466 -3.32 -2.81 1.85
CA GLY A 466 -2.31 -3.77 1.39
C GLY A 466 -0.89 -3.32 1.68
N GLU A 467 -0.60 -2.03 1.49
CA GLU A 467 0.69 -1.39 1.79
C GLU A 467 0.76 -0.72 3.17
N SER A 468 -0.27 -0.94 4.00
CA SER A 468 -0.30 -0.37 5.33
C SER A 468 0.56 -1.15 6.32
N PHE A 469 1.20 -0.46 7.26
CA PHE A 469 1.98 -1.08 8.33
C PHE A 469 1.83 -0.32 9.64
N THR A 470 2.03 -1.01 10.77
CA THR A 470 2.19 -0.37 12.08
C THR A 470 3.65 -0.07 12.35
N ASP A 471 3.94 1.04 13.02
CA ASP A 471 5.26 1.20 13.64
C ASP A 471 5.45 0.10 14.70
N LEU A 472 6.61 -0.56 14.72
CA LEU A 472 6.90 -1.46 15.83
C LEU A 472 7.06 -0.66 17.12
N ASP A 473 6.67 -1.29 18.22
CA ASP A 473 6.92 -0.81 19.57
C ASP A 473 8.43 -0.57 19.75
N THR A 474 8.82 0.70 19.65
CA THR A 474 10.22 1.15 19.74
C THR A 474 10.86 0.79 21.09
N ASN A 475 10.04 0.47 22.09
CA ASN A 475 10.48 0.07 23.42
C ASN A 475 11.06 -1.35 23.47
N ALA A 476 10.85 -2.17 22.44
CA ALA A 476 11.29 -3.57 22.44
C ALA A 476 12.79 -3.78 22.18
N GLY A 477 13.60 -2.73 22.04
CA GLY A 477 15.07 -2.80 21.87
C GLY A 477 15.54 -3.60 20.64
N GLY A 478 14.61 -4.02 19.78
CA GLY A 478 14.85 -4.86 18.60
C GLY A 478 14.56 -4.08 17.32
N ILE A 479 15.28 -4.44 16.26
CA ILE A 479 15.18 -3.94 14.88
C ILE A 479 13.74 -3.51 14.55
N THR A 480 13.58 -2.26 14.11
CA THR A 480 12.28 -1.70 13.69
C THR A 480 11.74 -2.43 12.45
N ASP A 481 10.45 -2.83 12.40
CA ASP A 481 9.78 -3.34 11.16
C ASP A 481 9.58 -2.23 10.12
N ASN A 482 10.19 -1.07 10.31
CA ASN A 482 10.62 -0.28 9.19
C ASN A 482 12.04 -0.74 8.85
N PRO A 483 12.26 -1.95 8.28
CA PRO A 483 13.58 -2.31 7.83
C PRO A 483 14.01 -1.18 6.91
N LEU A 484 15.27 -0.76 7.09
CA LEU A 484 16.01 0.07 6.14
C LEU A 484 16.01 -0.50 4.70
N GLN A 485 15.34 -1.63 4.49
CA GLN A 485 15.15 -2.40 3.26
C GLN A 485 13.84 -2.07 2.54
N TYR A 486 12.92 -1.27 3.10
CA TYR A 486 11.83 -0.63 2.32
C TYR A 486 12.35 0.54 1.47
N THR A 487 13.57 0.39 0.96
CA THR A 487 14.06 1.20 -0.13
C THR A 487 13.34 0.72 -1.38
N PHE A 488 12.27 1.43 -1.77
CA PHE A 488 11.79 1.27 -3.14
C PHE A 488 12.91 1.75 -4.06
N ASP A 489 13.42 0.84 -4.91
CA ASP A 489 14.43 1.19 -5.92
C ASP A 489 13.88 2.22 -6.92
N ASP A 490 12.55 2.30 -7.04
CA ASP A 490 11.85 3.31 -7.83
C ASP A 490 11.54 4.56 -7.01
N ILE A 491 12.02 5.71 -7.50
CA ILE A 491 11.61 7.04 -7.05
C ILE A 491 10.16 7.25 -7.49
N ASP A 492 9.24 6.76 -6.67
CA ASP A 492 7.84 7.04 -6.84
C ASP A 492 7.52 8.41 -6.24
N THR A 493 7.17 9.32 -7.14
CA THR A 493 6.90 10.73 -6.86
C THR A 493 5.73 10.97 -5.91
N ARG A 494 4.94 9.92 -5.62
CA ARG A 494 3.89 9.94 -4.59
C ARG A 494 4.47 10.03 -3.18
N TYR A 495 5.66 9.47 -2.96
CA TYR A 495 6.28 9.46 -1.63
C TYR A 495 6.99 10.78 -1.32
N PRO A 496 6.97 11.18 -0.04
CA PRO A 496 7.77 12.29 0.41
C PRO A 496 9.26 11.99 0.22
N PRO A 497 10.05 13.01 -0.13
CA PRO A 497 11.47 12.83 -0.38
C PRO A 497 12.24 12.86 0.94
N VAL A 498 12.25 11.75 1.67
CA VAL A 498 12.98 11.66 2.93
C VAL A 498 14.44 11.27 2.67
N SER A 499 15.24 12.28 2.29
CA SER A 499 16.72 12.28 2.18
C SER A 499 17.35 11.25 1.22
N ASP A 500 18.54 11.56 0.66
CA ASP A 500 19.25 10.75 -0.35
C ASP A 500 19.72 9.37 0.14
N LYS A 501 19.30 8.96 1.34
CA LYS A 501 19.44 7.61 1.87
C LYS A 501 18.07 7.26 2.42
N ILE A 502 17.36 6.41 1.68
CA ILE A 502 15.99 5.99 1.93
C ILE A 502 15.89 5.36 3.32
N VAL A 503 15.63 6.19 4.32
CA VAL A 503 15.62 5.82 5.73
C VAL A 503 14.55 6.66 6.40
N LEU A 504 13.52 5.96 6.89
CA LEU A 504 12.43 6.40 7.76
C LEU A 504 11.30 7.18 7.07
N ILE A 505 10.24 6.46 6.70
CA ILE A 505 8.91 7.05 6.53
C ILE A 505 8.43 7.53 7.92
N PHE A 506 8.46 8.83 8.19
CA PHE A 506 8.10 9.45 9.47
C PHE A 506 6.57 9.68 9.60
N ASN A 507 6.10 10.00 10.81
CA ASN A 507 4.67 10.24 11.08
C ASN A 507 4.03 11.35 10.22
N GLN A 508 4.84 12.29 9.71
CA GLN A 508 4.42 13.42 8.87
C GLN A 508 4.36 13.09 7.36
N ASP A 509 4.59 11.84 6.95
CA ASP A 509 4.51 11.45 5.53
C ASP A 509 3.07 11.27 5.03
N ARG A 510 2.11 11.17 5.95
CA ARG A 510 0.68 11.01 5.64
C ARG A 510 0.08 12.28 5.06
N THR A 511 0.44 13.43 5.65
CA THR A 511 -0.03 14.74 5.20
C THR A 511 0.49 15.03 3.79
N ASN A 512 1.66 14.51 3.43
CA ASN A 512 2.17 14.55 2.07
C ASN A 512 1.25 13.86 1.06
N THR A 513 0.82 12.64 1.37
CA THR A 513 -0.07 11.87 0.48
C THR A 513 -1.50 12.44 0.42
N SER A 514 -2.02 12.99 1.51
CA SER A 514 -3.28 13.77 1.48
C SER A 514 -3.12 15.04 0.64
N GLY A 515 -2.00 15.75 0.80
CA GLY A 515 -1.63 16.91 -0.02
C GLY A 515 -1.50 16.57 -1.50
N ARG A 516 -1.05 15.35 -1.83
CA ARG A 516 -1.00 14.86 -3.21
C ARG A 516 -2.40 14.71 -3.79
N VAL A 517 -3.32 14.10 -3.04
CA VAL A 517 -4.73 14.00 -3.47
C VAL A 517 -5.35 15.39 -3.64
N MET A 518 -5.14 16.30 -2.68
CA MET A 518 -5.61 17.69 -2.83
C MET A 518 -5.03 18.36 -4.06
N TYR A 519 -3.73 18.17 -4.34
CA TYR A 519 -3.09 18.70 -5.53
C TYR A 519 -3.71 18.13 -6.81
N ASP A 520 -3.96 16.82 -6.88
CA ASP A 520 -4.59 16.21 -8.06
C ASP A 520 -6.03 16.75 -8.27
N LEU A 521 -6.76 17.04 -7.19
CA LEU A 521 -8.09 17.68 -7.25
C LEU A 521 -8.00 19.14 -7.73
N LEU A 522 -7.08 19.95 -7.17
CA LEU A 522 -6.87 21.34 -7.59
C LEU A 522 -6.34 21.45 -9.02
N ALA A 523 -5.58 20.46 -9.46
CA ALA A 523 -5.11 20.34 -10.83
C ALA A 523 -6.21 19.83 -11.78
N ASN A 524 -7.39 19.45 -11.30
CA ASN A 524 -8.43 18.76 -12.08
C ASN A 524 -7.86 17.59 -12.90
N GLY A 525 -6.94 16.82 -12.30
CA GLY A 525 -6.29 15.68 -12.95
C GLY A 525 -5.51 16.00 -14.22
N THR A 526 -5.21 17.27 -14.50
CA THR A 526 -4.51 17.70 -15.72
C THR A 526 -3.08 17.20 -15.81
N PHE A 527 -2.54 16.55 -14.77
CA PHE A 527 -1.13 16.21 -14.72
C PHE A 527 -0.82 14.81 -14.20
N HIS A 528 -0.09 14.05 -15.03
CA HIS A 528 0.53 12.77 -14.66
C HIS A 528 1.93 12.93 -14.01
N CYS A 529 2.36 14.16 -13.69
CA CYS A 529 3.70 14.36 -13.13
C CYS A 529 3.69 14.42 -11.60
N ALA A 530 4.89 14.37 -11.01
CA ALA A 530 5.12 14.61 -9.59
C ALA A 530 4.46 15.91 -9.14
N ALA A 531 3.75 15.89 -8.01
CA ALA A 531 3.26 17.12 -7.40
C ALA A 531 4.48 17.97 -7.00
N PRO A 532 4.46 19.28 -7.29
CA PRO A 532 5.53 20.18 -6.90
C PRO A 532 5.70 20.17 -5.39
N ARG A 533 6.96 20.22 -4.94
CA ARG A 533 7.31 20.22 -3.52
C ARG A 533 7.65 21.65 -3.08
N ARG A 534 7.09 22.09 -1.95
CA ARG A 534 7.45 23.40 -1.37
C ARG A 534 8.80 23.30 -0.67
N PHE A 535 9.67 24.30 -0.85
CA PHE A 535 11.01 24.36 -0.24
C PHE A 535 11.95 23.20 -0.63
N LEU A 536 11.96 22.81 -1.91
CA LEU A 536 12.96 21.90 -2.46
C LEU A 536 14.37 22.50 -2.29
N PRO A 537 15.32 21.83 -1.62
CA PRO A 537 16.67 22.37 -1.45
C PRO A 537 17.36 22.59 -2.81
N PRO A 538 18.18 23.66 -2.98
CA PRO A 538 18.77 24.01 -4.29
C PRO A 538 19.61 22.94 -4.97
N ASN A 539 20.15 22.01 -4.19
CA ASN A 539 20.99 20.91 -4.65
C ASN A 539 20.23 19.59 -4.88
N LYS A 540 18.89 19.56 -4.71
CA LYS A 540 18.08 18.37 -4.90
C LYS A 540 17.30 18.46 -6.20
N THR A 541 17.43 17.45 -7.04
CA THR A 541 16.56 17.26 -8.19
C THR A 541 15.60 16.12 -7.90
N ILE A 542 14.30 16.37 -8.03
CA ILE A 542 13.31 15.28 -8.02
C ILE A 542 13.39 14.62 -9.38
N ALA A 543 13.86 13.38 -9.42
CA ALA A 543 13.74 12.56 -10.61
C ALA A 543 12.25 12.21 -10.78
N CYS A 544 11.56 12.92 -11.67
CA CYS A 544 10.24 12.48 -12.11
C CYS A 544 10.46 11.27 -13.04
N SER A 545 10.04 10.08 -12.62
CA SER A 545 10.05 8.86 -13.42
C SER A 545 9.03 9.00 -14.57
N GLY A 546 9.40 9.70 -15.64
CA GLY A 546 8.46 10.00 -16.71
C GLY A 546 9.11 10.69 -17.91
N SER A 547 9.68 9.88 -18.81
CA SER A 547 10.24 10.24 -20.12
C SER A 547 11.49 11.14 -20.10
N ASN A 548 12.52 10.73 -20.84
CA ASN A 548 13.83 11.38 -20.89
C ASN A 548 13.85 12.83 -21.42
N ASN A 549 12.71 13.40 -21.86
CA ASN A 549 12.68 14.66 -22.61
C ASN A 549 11.86 15.81 -21.99
N SER A 550 11.26 15.66 -20.81
CA SER A 550 10.41 16.69 -20.16
C SER A 550 10.83 17.18 -18.75
N PRO A 551 11.58 16.43 -17.89
CA PRO A 551 11.69 16.82 -16.47
C PRO A 551 12.73 17.89 -16.10
N ARG A 552 13.78 18.11 -16.90
CA ARG A 552 14.94 18.92 -16.45
C ARG A 552 14.65 20.40 -16.21
N ASN A 553 13.59 20.95 -16.80
CA ASN A 553 13.25 22.36 -16.65
C ASN A 553 12.25 22.62 -15.50
N LEU A 554 11.39 21.64 -15.16
CA LEU A 554 10.37 21.81 -14.12
C LEU A 554 10.99 21.85 -12.71
N ALA A 555 11.93 20.94 -12.42
CA ALA A 555 12.61 20.90 -11.12
C ALA A 555 13.48 22.14 -10.83
N ARG A 556 13.95 22.87 -11.84
CA ARG A 556 14.76 24.10 -11.65
C ARG A 556 13.94 25.33 -11.26
N ARG A 557 12.63 25.37 -11.55
CA ARG A 557 11.80 26.58 -11.35
C ARG A 557 11.23 26.75 -9.93
N ILE A 558 11.24 25.69 -9.13
CA ILE A 558 10.71 25.68 -7.74
C ILE A 558 11.68 26.33 -6.71
N LEU A 559 12.89 26.71 -7.15
CA LEU A 559 14.02 27.12 -6.30
C LEU A 559 13.87 28.46 -5.55
N GLY A 560 12.75 29.18 -5.70
CA GLY A 560 12.51 30.49 -5.08
C GLY A 560 11.65 30.49 -3.81
N GLY A 561 11.26 29.33 -3.27
CA GLY A 561 10.43 29.25 -2.05
C GLY A 561 8.95 29.61 -2.24
N HIS A 562 8.58 30.22 -3.36
CA HIS A 562 7.20 30.37 -3.81
C HIS A 562 6.76 29.09 -4.53
N PHE A 563 5.69 28.48 -4.04
CA PHE A 563 4.90 27.56 -4.85
C PHE A 563 4.41 28.43 -6.02
N LEU A 564 4.93 28.22 -7.24
CA LEU A 564 4.51 28.96 -8.44
C LEU A 564 3.55 28.10 -9.28
N PRO A 565 2.35 27.75 -8.77
CA PRO A 565 1.44 26.91 -9.52
C PRO A 565 0.73 27.66 -10.63
N ALA A 566 0.81 29.00 -10.68
CA ALA A 566 0.00 29.81 -11.57
C ALA A 566 0.25 29.54 -13.06
N GLU A 567 1.53 29.53 -13.46
CA GLU A 567 1.93 29.35 -14.85
C GLU A 567 1.85 27.88 -15.29
N GLU A 568 2.02 26.95 -14.36
CA GLU A 568 2.10 25.51 -14.64
C GLU A 568 0.77 24.77 -14.41
N PHE A 569 -0.05 25.27 -13.49
CA PHE A 569 -1.33 24.68 -13.07
C PHE A 569 -2.41 25.76 -13.04
N PRO A 570 -2.91 26.16 -14.22
CA PRO A 570 -3.73 27.36 -14.29
C PRO A 570 -5.09 27.22 -13.59
N THR A 571 -5.54 25.99 -13.36
CA THR A 571 -6.69 25.69 -12.50
C THR A 571 -6.50 26.20 -11.07
N PHE A 572 -5.27 26.22 -10.54
CA PHE A 572 -4.98 26.72 -9.20
C PHE A 572 -5.34 28.20 -9.06
N LEU A 573 -5.18 29.00 -10.11
CA LEU A 573 -5.50 30.43 -10.08
C LEU A 573 -6.96 30.73 -9.77
N ARG A 574 -7.84 29.73 -9.89
CA ARG A 574 -9.28 29.86 -9.69
C ARG A 574 -9.75 29.32 -8.34
N TYR A 575 -8.85 28.79 -7.52
CA TYR A 575 -9.12 28.34 -6.16
C TYR A 575 -8.61 29.36 -5.12
N PRO A 576 -9.25 29.44 -3.93
CA PRO A 576 -8.88 30.39 -2.89
C PRO A 576 -7.49 30.09 -2.31
N ASP A 577 -6.86 31.12 -1.76
CA ASP A 577 -5.49 31.03 -1.22
C ASP A 577 -5.40 30.06 -0.04
N GLU A 578 -6.42 29.96 0.80
CA GLU A 578 -6.48 29.05 1.94
C GLU A 578 -6.33 27.60 1.52
N LEU A 579 -7.06 27.18 0.48
CA LEU A 579 -7.02 25.81 -0.03
C LEU A 579 -5.65 25.52 -0.67
N LYS A 580 -5.12 26.45 -1.48
CA LYS A 580 -3.78 26.34 -2.08
C LYS A 580 -2.69 26.27 -1.01
N ASN A 581 -2.78 27.10 0.02
CA ASN A 581 -1.80 27.18 1.10
C ASN A 581 -1.82 25.90 1.94
N LEU A 582 -2.99 25.34 2.23
CA LEU A 582 -3.08 24.06 2.92
C LEU A 582 -2.45 22.93 2.09
N THR A 583 -2.78 22.84 0.79
CA THR A 583 -2.17 21.86 -0.12
C THR A 583 -0.65 22.02 -0.20
N ALA A 584 -0.15 23.24 -0.41
CA ALA A 584 1.27 23.53 -0.50
C ALA A 584 2.01 23.20 0.82
N SER A 585 1.38 23.46 1.97
CA SER A 585 1.95 23.14 3.29
C SER A 585 2.06 21.63 3.50
N CYS A 586 1.09 20.85 3.04
CA CYS A 586 1.13 19.39 3.03
C CYS A 586 2.25 18.84 2.12
N LEU A 587 2.54 19.52 1.02
CA LEU A 587 3.58 19.16 0.05
C LEU A 587 4.97 19.76 0.38
N THR A 588 5.16 20.28 1.58
CA THR A 588 6.47 20.77 2.04
C THR A 588 7.49 19.65 2.05
N TRP A 589 8.69 19.92 1.49
CA TRP A 589 9.80 18.98 1.42
C TRP A 589 10.12 18.42 2.81
N GLU A 590 10.44 19.31 3.74
CA GLU A 590 10.76 18.96 5.12
C GLU A 590 9.52 18.46 5.84
N SER A 591 9.57 17.24 6.38
CA SER A 591 8.41 16.63 7.01
C SER A 591 7.99 17.42 8.24
N ALA A 592 8.96 17.93 9.01
CA ALA A 592 8.75 18.69 10.24
C ALA A 592 7.91 19.97 10.05
N HIS A 593 7.90 20.51 8.83
CA HIS A 593 7.15 21.72 8.47
C HIS A 593 5.76 21.44 7.89
N ARG A 594 5.40 20.16 7.68
CA ARG A 594 4.05 19.81 7.23
C ARG A 594 3.09 19.95 8.40
N PRO A 595 1.84 20.40 8.16
CA PRO A 595 0.84 20.44 9.21
C PRO A 595 0.59 19.03 9.75
N SER A 596 0.33 18.91 11.04
CA SER A 596 -0.24 17.72 11.65
C SER A 596 -1.68 17.50 11.18
N LEU A 597 -2.20 16.28 11.37
CA LEU A 597 -3.59 15.97 11.04
C LEU A 597 -4.59 16.83 11.82
N LEU A 598 -4.27 17.18 13.07
CA LEU A 598 -5.09 18.06 13.90
C LEU A 598 -5.09 19.50 13.37
N GLU A 599 -3.93 20.02 12.97
CA GLU A 599 -3.83 21.36 12.35
C GLU A 599 -4.58 21.41 11.03
N MET A 600 -4.42 20.40 10.16
CA MET A 600 -5.20 20.30 8.92
C MET A 600 -6.70 20.36 9.21
N ARG A 601 -7.17 19.59 10.19
CA ARG A 601 -8.58 19.59 10.56
C ARG A 601 -9.06 20.94 11.07
N ARG A 602 -8.29 21.60 11.95
CA ARG A 602 -8.62 22.95 12.45
C ARG A 602 -8.73 23.96 11.31
N VAL A 603 -7.82 23.92 10.34
CA VAL A 603 -7.88 24.79 9.16
C VAL A 603 -9.14 24.53 8.34
N ILE A 604 -9.47 23.25 8.09
CA ILE A 604 -10.68 22.85 7.34
C ILE A 604 -11.94 23.31 8.07
N ASP A 605 -12.06 22.99 9.36
CA ASP A 605 -13.24 23.28 10.17
C ASP A 605 -13.43 24.80 10.31
N ALA A 606 -12.35 25.57 10.50
CA ALA A 606 -12.41 27.04 10.55
C ALA A 606 -12.83 27.65 9.20
N TYR A 607 -12.32 27.11 8.09
CA TYR A 607 -12.68 27.58 6.75
C TYR A 607 -14.16 27.33 6.46
N LEU A 608 -14.65 26.11 6.67
CA LEU A 608 -16.05 25.76 6.43
C LEU A 608 -17.01 26.50 7.37
N THR A 609 -16.59 26.76 8.62
CA THR A 609 -17.38 27.56 9.56
C THR A 609 -17.51 29.02 9.12
N SER A 610 -16.45 29.60 8.57
CA SER A 610 -16.44 30.99 8.09
C SER A 610 -17.07 31.17 6.71
N HIS A 611 -17.29 30.09 5.96
CA HIS A 611 -17.86 30.08 4.60
C HIS A 611 -19.07 29.14 4.53
N PRO A 612 -20.20 29.47 5.18
CA PRO A 612 -21.37 28.61 5.22
C PRO A 612 -21.98 28.36 3.84
N ASP A 613 -21.80 29.25 2.87
CA ASP A 613 -22.19 29.08 1.47
C ASP A 613 -21.43 27.90 0.83
N ILE A 614 -20.12 27.82 1.04
CA ILE A 614 -19.29 26.69 0.55
C ILE A 614 -19.61 25.41 1.34
N ALA A 615 -19.78 25.52 2.65
CA ALA A 615 -20.10 24.38 3.50
C ALA A 615 -21.49 23.80 3.22
N ASN A 616 -22.44 24.62 2.75
CA ASN A 616 -23.80 24.22 2.40
C ASN A 616 -24.00 23.95 0.90
N ASP A 617 -23.05 24.33 0.04
CA ASP A 617 -23.04 23.89 -1.35
C ASP A 617 -23.07 22.35 -1.37
N ARG A 618 -23.99 21.77 -2.15
CA ARG A 618 -24.10 20.31 -2.38
C ARG A 618 -23.84 19.94 -3.83
N SER A 619 -23.47 20.94 -4.65
CA SER A 619 -23.06 20.70 -6.02
C SER A 619 -21.85 19.79 -6.05
N LEU A 620 -21.96 18.70 -6.82
CA LEU A 620 -20.84 17.85 -7.15
C LEU A 620 -20.10 18.33 -8.41
N GLY A 621 -20.64 19.36 -9.08
CA GLY A 621 -20.14 19.94 -10.32
C GLY A 621 -19.87 18.85 -11.37
N PRO A 622 -18.62 18.70 -11.85
CA PRO A 622 -18.29 17.73 -12.88
C PRO A 622 -18.03 16.31 -12.33
N MET A 623 -18.01 16.11 -11.00
CA MET A 623 -17.89 14.78 -10.42
C MET A 623 -19.16 13.97 -10.67
N ARG A 624 -19.00 12.77 -11.24
CA ARG A 624 -20.13 11.88 -11.56
C ARG A 624 -20.12 10.70 -10.60
N VAL A 625 -20.89 10.81 -9.53
CA VAL A 625 -21.10 9.70 -8.59
C VAL A 625 -22.12 8.75 -9.18
N ARG A 626 -21.66 7.58 -9.65
CA ARG A 626 -22.55 6.55 -10.17
C ARG A 626 -23.35 5.96 -8.99
N GLN A 627 -24.67 5.90 -9.12
CA GLN A 627 -25.50 5.07 -8.25
C GLN A 627 -25.73 3.75 -8.98
N GLU A 628 -25.26 2.66 -8.40
CA GLU A 628 -25.41 1.34 -9.00
C GLU A 628 -26.84 0.85 -8.80
N ARG A 629 -27.67 0.93 -9.84
CA ARG A 629 -29.07 0.52 -9.76
C ARG A 629 -29.25 -0.99 -9.85
N LYS A 630 -28.30 -1.70 -10.47
CA LYS A 630 -28.44 -3.13 -10.82
C LYS A 630 -28.21 -4.02 -9.62
N PHE A 631 -27.17 -3.68 -8.87
CA PHE A 631 -26.79 -4.39 -7.66
C PHE A 631 -27.12 -3.50 -6.48
N ARG A 632 -28.39 -3.17 -6.27
CA ARG A 632 -28.86 -2.46 -5.07
C ARG A 632 -29.64 -3.43 -4.18
N ILE A 633 -29.45 -3.33 -2.87
CA ILE A 633 -30.22 -4.11 -1.90
C ILE A 633 -31.72 -3.86 -2.11
N GLY A 634 -32.53 -4.92 -2.07
CA GLY A 634 -33.97 -4.90 -2.32
C GLY A 634 -34.37 -4.96 -3.79
N LYS A 635 -33.42 -5.13 -4.74
CA LYS A 635 -33.74 -5.31 -6.16
C LYS A 635 -33.80 -6.79 -6.55
N PRO A 636 -34.74 -7.18 -7.42
CA PRO A 636 -34.83 -8.55 -7.93
C PRO A 636 -33.67 -8.83 -8.88
N PHE A 637 -33.11 -10.02 -8.77
CA PHE A 637 -31.96 -10.46 -9.51
C PHE A 637 -32.33 -11.02 -10.91
N GLY A 638 -33.41 -11.79 -11.00
CA GLY A 638 -33.79 -12.58 -12.18
C GLY A 638 -34.22 -11.80 -13.42
N GLN A 639 -34.41 -10.48 -13.33
CA GLN A 639 -34.65 -9.65 -14.53
C GLN A 639 -33.44 -9.68 -15.48
N TRP A 640 -32.23 -9.88 -14.95
CA TRP A 640 -30.99 -9.81 -15.72
C TRP A 640 -30.56 -11.14 -16.35
N LYS A 641 -30.64 -12.28 -15.63
CA LYS A 641 -30.31 -13.61 -16.21
C LYS A 641 -31.10 -13.92 -17.49
N ARG A 642 -32.32 -13.37 -17.63
CA ARG A 642 -33.14 -13.50 -18.86
C ARG A 642 -32.58 -12.72 -20.04
N ARG A 643 -31.87 -11.61 -19.81
CA ARG A 643 -31.20 -10.81 -20.86
C ARG A 643 -29.91 -11.47 -21.31
N GLU A 644 -29.05 -11.90 -20.39
CA GLU A 644 -27.82 -12.63 -20.76
C GLU A 644 -28.15 -13.92 -21.52
N LYS A 645 -29.10 -14.74 -21.03
CA LYS A 645 -29.52 -15.95 -21.77
C LYS A 645 -30.13 -15.64 -23.14
N ARG A 646 -30.66 -14.43 -23.38
CA ARG A 646 -31.12 -14.02 -24.70
C ARG A 646 -29.96 -13.60 -25.60
N GLN A 647 -28.95 -12.92 -25.05
CA GLN A 647 -27.72 -12.57 -25.77
C GLN A 647 -26.87 -13.81 -26.08
N GLU A 648 -26.74 -14.78 -25.18
CA GLU A 648 -26.04 -16.05 -25.45
C GLU A 648 -26.76 -16.92 -26.50
N ARG A 649 -28.05 -16.67 -26.74
CA ARG A 649 -28.87 -17.38 -27.75
C ARG A 649 -28.92 -16.65 -29.10
N ALA A 650 -28.62 -15.37 -29.12
CA ALA A 650 -28.58 -14.53 -30.32
C ALA A 650 -27.17 -14.57 -30.90
#